data_AF-A0A6B2VJ56-F1
#
_entry.id   AF-A0A6B2VJ56-F1
#
_cell.length_a   1.000
_cell.length_b   1.000
_cell.length_c   1.000
_cell.angle_alpha   90.00
_cell.angle_beta   90.00
_cell.angle_gamma   90.00
#
_symmetry.space_group_name_H-M   'P 1'
#
loop_
_entity.id
_entity.type
_entity.pdbx_description
1 polymer ?
#
loop_
_entity_poly.entity_id
_entity_poly.type
_entity_poly.pdbx_seq_one_letter_code
_entity_poly.pdbx_strand_id
1 'polypeptide(L)'
;PPAVQPADLAGRLQHAADAASEGLHAEYWRGALEGAPQDLALPTDFVRPSRPTNRGGRVSLDIEPRTLDALRTLCRAEGVTLFMALAALCQAYLSRITGAEDVVIGSPVAGRDAPGSEPLVGCFINTLPLRTDLSGEPGFRDLLHRVRAVVLGAFEHQDTPFERIVELAAAGRSADQNPVYQVVFALEDAHRAEFGLGPLSATVTELDAGTARADLSFSATPHSGGLRLTAEYRSDLYAPDTVRATLATIRTLLDAALTEPDRPFTLLPLLAPDAYHDQVHTWNDTARPFEDAATVHELIERRADAAPDAVAVVFEDRAALTYGELDRRANALAHRLRELGVGRESRVGLCVERSPELVVAVLAVLKAGGAYVPLDPAYPADRLAFMLADSAAPVVVTQSAVRGRLPGTTAAVIELDTDETWTALPETRPAPLSGPDDLAYVIYTSGSTGRPKGVLIEHRSVCNFMANVHEMFGLGPDDRMLQFASLSFDVSAFEIFGALTSGARLCLARQETLLSVRALSRFMTEQGITVMDMPPAVMKLLPGQEFPALRIAFVGGEAFSGGLVDDWSVPGRRFINGYGPTEGTVTVIAEECRPGAYEGSPPIGRPMGNMRAYVLDRRRQLLPTGTPGELWIGGAGLARGYLGRPELTEERFKPDPFLSDPDARIYRTGDLVRLLPDGRLDFLGRVDDQVKLRGFRIELGEVEAVLAEHPGVRAAAVLLREDNPGHPRLVGYAVAADDALTAAELRAHLADRLPAHMVPDAFVLLEALPLSPSGKIDRRSLPAPAAADLTAARAVVAPRNRRERTLAELWCALLHVPELGVHDNFFELGGNSIAAVQLVWDIHKSFGVELALREVFDHPTVASLTPRIEAAMLAAHAARASLAVDPKGSAR
;
A
#
# COMPACT_ATOMS: atom_id res chain seq x y z
N PRO A 1 -13.72 66.62 -16.64
CA PRO A 1 -14.70 66.02 -15.70
C PRO A 1 -14.34 66.39 -14.26
N PRO A 2 -15.30 66.79 -13.40
CA PRO A 2 -14.99 66.95 -11.97
C PRO A 2 -14.48 65.61 -11.44
N ALA A 3 -13.41 65.65 -10.65
CA ALA A 3 -12.82 64.45 -10.04
C ALA A 3 -13.89 63.78 -9.16
N VAL A 4 -14.25 62.54 -9.49
CA VAL A 4 -15.15 61.73 -8.66
C VAL A 4 -14.48 61.58 -7.29
N GLN A 5 -15.13 62.05 -6.23
CA GLN A 5 -14.62 61.88 -4.87
C GLN A 5 -14.64 60.37 -4.55
N PRO A 6 -13.56 59.79 -3.99
CA PRO A 6 -13.49 58.35 -3.67
C PRO A 6 -14.67 57.84 -2.83
N ALA A 7 -15.25 58.67 -1.95
CA ALA A 7 -16.41 58.32 -1.12
C ALA A 7 -17.71 58.14 -1.93
N ASP A 8 -17.93 58.96 -2.96
CA ASP A 8 -19.12 58.87 -3.82
C ASP A 8 -19.05 57.64 -4.73
N LEU A 9 -17.84 57.23 -5.15
CA LEU A 9 -17.66 55.98 -5.89
C LEU A 9 -17.80 54.75 -4.97
N ALA A 10 -17.29 54.80 -3.73
CA ALA A 10 -17.46 53.69 -2.78
C ALA A 10 -18.94 53.38 -2.51
N GLY A 11 -19.78 54.41 -2.32
CA GLY A 11 -21.24 54.22 -2.18
C GLY A 11 -21.90 53.66 -3.45
N ARG A 12 -21.44 54.07 -4.64
CA ARG A 12 -21.94 53.55 -5.93
C ARG A 12 -21.51 52.09 -6.17
N LEU A 13 -20.28 51.74 -5.79
CA LEU A 13 -19.76 50.38 -5.87
C LEU A 13 -20.45 49.46 -4.86
N GLN A 14 -20.73 49.93 -3.64
CA GLN A 14 -21.52 49.18 -2.67
C GLN A 14 -22.94 48.91 -3.19
N HIS A 15 -23.61 49.93 -3.74
CA HIS A 15 -24.94 49.74 -4.33
C HIS A 15 -24.93 48.77 -5.53
N ALA A 16 -23.90 48.83 -6.37
CA ALA A 16 -23.74 47.90 -7.49
C ALA A 16 -23.48 46.46 -7.02
N ALA A 17 -22.62 46.30 -6.00
CA ALA A 17 -22.33 45.02 -5.37
C ALA A 17 -23.58 44.42 -4.68
N ASP A 18 -24.36 45.24 -3.97
CA ASP A 18 -25.61 44.81 -3.33
C ASP A 18 -26.64 44.36 -4.38
N ALA A 19 -26.76 45.08 -5.51
CA ALA A 19 -27.63 44.71 -6.62
C ALA A 19 -27.16 43.43 -7.34
N ALA A 20 -25.85 43.25 -7.51
CA ALA A 20 -25.25 42.03 -8.07
C ALA A 20 -25.27 40.84 -7.10
N SER A 21 -25.64 41.05 -5.82
CA SER A 21 -25.72 39.99 -4.81
C SER A 21 -27.08 39.27 -4.78
N GLU A 22 -28.03 39.69 -5.64
CA GLU A 22 -29.39 39.17 -5.75
C GLU A 22 -29.79 38.92 -7.23
N GLY A 23 -30.98 38.35 -7.46
CA GLY A 23 -31.53 38.15 -8.81
C GLY A 23 -30.69 37.25 -9.73
N LEU A 24 -30.54 37.65 -11.00
CA LEU A 24 -29.89 36.86 -12.05
C LEU A 24 -28.41 36.54 -11.76
N HIS A 25 -27.67 37.47 -11.14
CA HIS A 25 -26.27 37.23 -10.76
C HIS A 25 -26.14 36.14 -9.69
N ALA A 26 -27.00 36.17 -8.68
CA ALA A 26 -27.01 35.15 -7.64
C ALA A 26 -27.48 33.79 -8.16
N GLU A 27 -28.43 33.76 -9.10
CA GLU A 27 -28.88 32.53 -9.78
C GLU A 27 -27.78 31.92 -10.63
N TYR A 28 -27.03 32.74 -11.38
CA TYR A 28 -25.86 32.29 -12.14
C TYR A 28 -24.83 31.61 -11.23
N TRP A 29 -24.38 32.27 -10.16
CA TRP A 29 -23.35 31.71 -9.28
C TRP A 29 -23.81 30.45 -8.54
N ARG A 30 -25.09 30.36 -8.15
CA ARG A 30 -25.65 29.13 -7.59
C ARG A 30 -25.57 27.98 -8.59
N GLY A 31 -26.01 28.19 -9.84
CA GLY A 31 -25.98 27.15 -10.87
C GLY A 31 -24.56 26.79 -11.30
N ALA A 32 -23.69 27.78 -11.50
CA ALA A 32 -22.31 27.58 -11.93
C ALA A 32 -21.48 26.77 -10.91
N LEU A 33 -21.75 26.95 -9.61
CA LEU A 33 -21.00 26.28 -8.54
C LEU A 33 -21.76 25.12 -7.89
N GLU A 34 -22.95 24.76 -8.40
CA GLU A 34 -23.75 23.67 -7.87
C GLU A 34 -23.00 22.32 -7.95
N GLY A 35 -22.70 21.72 -6.79
CA GLY A 35 -21.94 20.47 -6.74
C GLY A 35 -20.47 20.61 -7.14
N ALA A 36 -19.92 21.83 -7.12
CA ALA A 36 -18.49 22.05 -7.32
C ALA A 36 -17.66 21.25 -6.31
N PRO A 37 -16.51 20.69 -6.73
CA PRO A 37 -15.62 19.99 -5.81
C PRO A 37 -15.12 20.95 -4.73
N GLN A 38 -15.16 20.50 -3.48
CA GLN A 38 -14.72 21.32 -2.34
C GLN A 38 -13.19 21.33 -2.17
N ASP A 39 -12.51 20.29 -2.66
CA ASP A 39 -11.06 20.16 -2.57
C ASP A 39 -10.50 19.57 -3.86
N LEU A 40 -9.36 20.11 -4.28
CA LEU A 40 -8.55 19.60 -5.37
C LEU A 40 -7.33 18.93 -4.73
N ALA A 41 -7.25 17.61 -4.82
CA ALA A 41 -6.19 16.81 -4.21
C ALA A 41 -4.83 17.02 -4.90
N LEU A 42 -4.23 18.20 -4.69
CA LEU A 42 -2.96 18.58 -5.27
C LEU A 42 -1.83 17.71 -4.68
N PRO A 43 -0.90 17.21 -5.51
CA PRO A 43 0.29 16.54 -5.02
C PRO A 43 1.17 17.54 -4.30
N THR A 44 1.50 17.30 -3.02
CA THR A 44 2.41 18.13 -2.23
C THR A 44 3.64 17.33 -1.81
N ASP A 45 4.77 18.02 -1.62
CA ASP A 45 6.00 17.40 -1.12
C ASP A 45 5.91 17.16 0.39
N PHE A 46 5.27 18.08 1.10
CA PHE A 46 5.17 18.08 2.56
C PHE A 46 3.72 17.94 3.03
N VAL A 47 3.56 17.42 4.25
CA VAL A 47 2.27 17.33 4.93
C VAL A 47 1.83 18.74 5.31
N ARG A 48 0.59 19.10 4.96
CA ARG A 48 0.02 20.40 5.32
C ARG A 48 0.05 20.61 6.84
N PRO A 49 0.65 21.70 7.35
CA PRO A 49 0.64 21.99 8.77
C PRO A 49 -0.77 22.43 9.23
N SER A 50 -1.12 22.10 10.47
CA SER A 50 -2.38 22.54 11.12
C SER A 50 -2.47 24.04 11.36
N ARG A 51 -1.36 24.76 11.20
CA ARG A 51 -1.30 26.23 11.18
C ARG A 51 -0.47 26.66 9.98
N PRO A 52 -1.10 26.97 8.84
CA PRO A 52 -0.40 27.41 7.65
C PRO A 52 0.40 28.68 7.91
N THR A 53 1.64 28.73 7.45
CA THR A 53 2.36 30.01 7.35
C THR A 53 2.07 30.62 5.98
N ASN A 54 2.12 31.95 5.88
CA ASN A 54 2.04 32.62 4.59
C ASN A 54 3.40 32.64 3.86
N ARG A 55 4.38 31.81 4.26
CA ARG A 55 5.69 31.77 3.61
C ARG A 55 5.57 31.13 2.23
N GLY A 56 6.19 31.77 1.25
CA GLY A 56 6.13 31.33 -0.12
C GLY A 56 7.45 31.49 -0.84
N GLY A 57 7.52 30.85 -2.00
CA GLY A 57 8.57 31.04 -2.98
C GLY A 57 7.98 31.28 -4.36
N ARG A 58 8.85 31.70 -5.29
CA ARG A 58 8.49 31.96 -6.67
C ARG A 58 9.48 31.32 -7.63
N VAL A 59 8.99 30.65 -8.67
CA VAL A 59 9.78 30.11 -9.78
C VAL A 59 9.18 30.59 -11.09
N SER A 60 10.03 30.89 -12.07
CA SER A 60 9.58 31.31 -13.40
C SER A 60 10.25 30.49 -14.51
N LEU A 61 9.56 30.38 -15.63
CA LEU A 61 10.02 29.78 -16.88
C LEU A 61 9.58 30.66 -18.05
N ASP A 62 10.52 31.02 -18.94
CA ASP A 62 10.22 31.81 -20.13
C ASP A 62 9.84 30.88 -21.30
N ILE A 63 8.76 31.22 -22.00
CA ILE A 63 8.29 30.60 -23.24
C ILE A 63 8.75 31.47 -24.41
N GLU A 64 9.36 30.84 -25.41
CA GLU A 64 9.93 31.53 -26.56
C GLU A 64 8.86 32.22 -27.43
N PRO A 65 9.21 33.31 -28.15
CA PRO A 65 8.26 34.06 -28.98
C PRO A 65 7.51 33.20 -30.00
N ARG A 66 8.19 32.20 -30.58
CA ARG A 66 7.61 31.28 -31.57
C ARG A 66 6.42 30.51 -31.00
N THR A 67 6.54 30.00 -29.78
CA THR A 67 5.45 29.25 -29.12
C THR A 67 4.30 30.17 -28.73
N LEU A 68 4.60 31.38 -28.25
CA LEU A 68 3.58 32.40 -27.98
C LEU A 68 2.82 32.81 -29.26
N ASP A 69 3.50 32.96 -30.39
CA ASP A 69 2.87 33.31 -31.66
C ASP A 69 2.00 32.17 -32.21
N ALA A 70 2.43 30.92 -32.03
CA ALA A 70 1.62 29.75 -32.34
C ALA A 70 0.35 29.71 -31.48
N LEU A 71 0.47 29.93 -30.17
CA LEU A 71 -0.67 30.01 -29.24
C LEU A 71 -1.63 31.14 -29.62
N ARG A 72 -1.10 32.34 -29.96
CA ARG A 72 -1.93 33.46 -30.44
C ARG A 72 -2.63 33.15 -31.76
N THR A 73 -2.00 32.38 -32.63
CA THR A 73 -2.60 31.94 -33.89
C THR A 73 -3.77 30.99 -33.64
N LEU A 74 -3.59 30.02 -32.74
CA LEU A 74 -4.68 29.15 -32.28
C LEU A 74 -5.81 29.98 -31.64
N CYS A 75 -5.48 30.93 -30.76
CA CYS A 75 -6.47 31.80 -30.12
C CYS A 75 -7.35 32.54 -31.15
N ARG A 76 -6.72 33.09 -32.20
CA ARG A 76 -7.45 33.77 -33.29
C ARG A 76 -8.33 32.82 -34.09
N ALA A 77 -7.86 31.60 -34.34
CA ALA A 77 -8.61 30.59 -35.08
C ALA A 77 -9.86 30.13 -34.31
N GLU A 78 -9.75 29.96 -32.99
CA GLU A 78 -10.86 29.47 -32.14
C GLU A 78 -11.74 30.59 -31.56
N GLY A 79 -11.38 31.85 -31.80
CA GLY A 79 -12.11 33.00 -31.24
C GLY A 79 -12.02 33.09 -29.71
N VAL A 80 -10.88 32.71 -29.14
CA VAL A 80 -10.59 32.79 -27.69
C VAL A 80 -9.48 33.79 -27.40
N THR A 81 -9.39 34.27 -26.16
CA THR A 81 -8.31 35.16 -25.73
C THR A 81 -7.09 34.36 -25.26
N LEU A 82 -5.92 35.01 -25.18
CA LEU A 82 -4.72 34.40 -24.61
C LEU A 82 -4.96 33.92 -23.16
N PHE A 83 -5.70 34.70 -22.37
CA PHE A 83 -6.10 34.32 -21.01
C PHE A 83 -6.90 33.01 -21.00
N MET A 84 -7.93 32.90 -21.83
CA MET A 84 -8.77 31.69 -21.92
C MET A 84 -7.92 30.46 -22.29
N ALA A 85 -6.99 30.60 -23.22
CA ALA A 85 -6.14 29.49 -23.64
C ALA A 85 -5.15 29.02 -22.56
N LEU A 86 -4.56 29.95 -21.81
CA LEU A 86 -3.66 29.60 -20.71
C LEU A 86 -4.43 29.09 -19.48
N ALA A 87 -5.65 29.59 -19.22
CA ALA A 87 -6.53 29.05 -18.20
C ALA A 87 -6.95 27.61 -18.53
N ALA A 88 -7.27 27.33 -19.80
CA ALA A 88 -7.55 25.96 -20.27
C ALA A 88 -6.35 25.03 -20.10
N LEU A 89 -5.14 25.51 -20.42
CA LEU A 89 -3.90 24.76 -20.19
C LEU A 89 -3.69 24.45 -18.70
N CYS A 90 -3.90 25.44 -17.82
CA CYS A 90 -3.80 25.27 -16.37
C CYS A 90 -4.80 24.20 -15.87
N GLN A 91 -6.07 24.31 -16.26
CA GLN A 91 -7.10 23.35 -15.85
C GLN A 91 -6.86 21.94 -16.43
N ALA A 92 -6.39 21.84 -17.67
CA ALA A 92 -5.97 20.58 -18.27
C ALA A 92 -4.84 19.94 -17.46
N TYR A 93 -3.80 20.70 -17.11
CA TYR A 93 -2.72 20.23 -16.25
C TYR A 93 -3.24 19.73 -14.90
N LEU A 94 -4.04 20.54 -14.20
CA LEU A 94 -4.61 20.18 -12.89
C LEU A 94 -5.45 18.90 -12.97
N SER A 95 -6.29 18.76 -14.00
CA SER A 95 -7.05 17.54 -14.26
C SER A 95 -6.16 16.31 -14.42
N ARG A 96 -5.01 16.44 -15.10
CA ARG A 96 -4.08 15.33 -15.32
C ARG A 96 -3.37 14.88 -14.06
N ILE A 97 -2.88 15.82 -13.25
CA ILE A 97 -2.11 15.48 -12.05
C ILE A 97 -2.97 15.07 -10.85
N THR A 98 -4.26 15.42 -10.85
CA THR A 98 -5.20 15.06 -9.77
C THR A 98 -6.18 13.97 -10.18
N GLY A 99 -6.34 13.71 -11.49
CA GLY A 99 -7.37 12.84 -12.03
C GLY A 99 -8.77 13.47 -12.06
N ALA A 100 -8.95 14.71 -11.58
CA ALA A 100 -10.23 15.39 -11.51
C ALA A 100 -10.80 15.69 -12.91
N GLU A 101 -12.09 15.42 -13.10
CA GLU A 101 -12.81 15.78 -14.34
C GLU A 101 -13.57 17.11 -14.20
N ASP A 102 -13.62 17.69 -13.01
CA ASP A 102 -14.25 18.98 -12.72
C ASP A 102 -13.24 19.80 -11.91
N VAL A 103 -12.83 20.96 -12.42
CA VAL A 103 -11.76 21.77 -11.85
C VAL A 103 -12.22 23.21 -11.67
N VAL A 104 -12.00 23.76 -10.48
CA VAL A 104 -12.24 25.16 -10.16
C VAL A 104 -10.91 25.87 -9.92
N ILE A 105 -10.68 26.97 -10.63
CA ILE A 105 -9.56 27.89 -10.37
C ILE A 105 -10.07 29.27 -10.00
N GLY A 106 -9.37 29.97 -9.12
CA GLY A 106 -9.63 31.39 -8.87
C GLY A 106 -8.93 32.25 -9.90
N SER A 107 -9.58 33.31 -10.39
CA SER A 107 -8.95 34.29 -11.26
C SER A 107 -9.25 35.72 -10.81
N PRO A 108 -8.22 36.55 -10.52
CA PRO A 108 -8.42 37.92 -10.13
C PRO A 108 -8.86 38.77 -11.34
N VAL A 109 -9.82 39.66 -11.11
CA VAL A 109 -10.27 40.67 -12.07
C VAL A 109 -10.04 42.07 -11.51
N ALA A 110 -9.82 43.05 -12.39
CA ALA A 110 -9.47 44.40 -11.98
C ALA A 110 -10.58 45.12 -11.19
N GLY A 111 -11.85 44.77 -11.44
CA GLY A 111 -13.04 45.40 -10.83
C GLY A 111 -13.17 46.89 -11.11
N ARG A 112 -12.70 47.34 -12.28
CA ARG A 112 -12.65 48.76 -12.71
C ARG A 112 -13.59 49.06 -13.89
N ASP A 113 -14.66 48.29 -14.01
CA ASP A 113 -15.62 48.44 -15.13
C ASP A 113 -16.55 49.65 -14.94
N ALA A 114 -16.65 50.17 -13.72
CA ALA A 114 -17.42 51.36 -13.43
C ALA A 114 -16.78 52.62 -14.08
N PRO A 115 -17.54 53.43 -14.85
CA PRO A 115 -17.02 54.64 -15.47
C PRO A 115 -16.40 55.61 -14.46
N GLY A 116 -15.15 56.00 -14.71
CA GLY A 116 -14.39 56.92 -13.85
C GLY A 116 -13.63 56.26 -12.70
N SER A 117 -13.62 54.92 -12.62
CA SER A 117 -12.84 54.16 -11.62
C SER A 117 -11.35 54.03 -11.98
N GLU A 118 -10.99 54.07 -13.27
CA GLU A 118 -9.61 53.93 -13.77
C GLU A 118 -8.56 54.83 -13.05
N PRO A 119 -8.76 56.15 -12.87
CA PRO A 119 -7.75 57.01 -12.25
C PRO A 119 -7.70 56.91 -10.71
N LEU A 120 -8.56 56.11 -10.08
CA LEU A 120 -8.70 56.09 -8.62
C LEU A 120 -7.74 55.10 -7.95
N VAL A 121 -7.20 55.53 -6.82
CA VAL A 121 -6.37 54.71 -5.93
C VAL A 121 -7.28 54.02 -4.91
N GLY A 122 -7.26 52.68 -4.89
CA GLY A 122 -8.09 51.85 -4.03
C GLY A 122 -7.97 50.36 -4.38
N CYS A 123 -8.50 49.48 -3.53
CA CYS A 123 -8.58 48.04 -3.80
C CYS A 123 -9.90 47.73 -4.52
N PHE A 124 -9.82 47.47 -5.83
CA PHE A 124 -10.96 47.12 -6.67
C PHE A 124 -10.94 45.65 -7.11
N ILE A 125 -9.88 44.92 -6.76
CA ILE A 125 -9.68 43.55 -7.21
C ILE A 125 -10.79 42.67 -6.63
N ASN A 126 -11.48 41.95 -7.52
CA ASN A 126 -12.38 40.86 -7.16
C ASN A 126 -11.78 39.53 -7.65
N THR A 127 -12.24 38.39 -7.13
CA THR A 127 -11.79 37.07 -7.61
C THR A 127 -12.97 36.23 -8.05
N LEU A 128 -12.89 35.67 -9.26
CA LEU A 128 -13.95 34.87 -9.85
C LEU A 128 -13.54 33.39 -9.87
N PRO A 129 -14.36 32.47 -9.33
CA PRO A 129 -14.14 31.04 -9.50
C PRO A 129 -14.56 30.62 -10.91
N LEU A 130 -13.64 29.97 -11.63
CA LEU A 130 -13.84 29.45 -12.98
C LEU A 130 -13.88 27.93 -12.90
N ARG A 131 -15.09 27.37 -12.84
CA ARG A 131 -15.35 25.93 -12.84
C ARG A 131 -15.52 25.42 -14.26
N THR A 132 -14.75 24.42 -14.64
CA THR A 132 -14.82 23.80 -15.97
C THR A 132 -14.98 22.30 -15.85
N ASP A 133 -15.94 21.77 -16.62
CA ASP A 133 -16.10 20.33 -16.86
C ASP A 133 -15.11 19.85 -17.94
N LEU A 134 -14.21 18.95 -17.56
CA LEU A 134 -13.22 18.28 -18.41
C LEU A 134 -13.59 16.82 -18.71
N SER A 135 -14.79 16.37 -18.33
CA SER A 135 -15.28 15.02 -18.62
C SER A 135 -15.50 14.78 -20.12
N GLY A 136 -15.49 13.50 -20.51
CA GLY A 136 -15.74 13.09 -21.89
C GLY A 136 -14.53 13.14 -22.83
N GLU A 137 -13.30 13.20 -22.28
CA GLU A 137 -12.04 13.14 -23.06
C GLU A 137 -11.91 14.21 -24.17
N PRO A 138 -12.22 15.50 -23.92
CA PRO A 138 -12.19 16.51 -24.97
C PRO A 138 -10.77 16.72 -25.53
N GLY A 139 -10.69 17.09 -26.81
CA GLY A 139 -9.47 17.68 -27.36
C GLY A 139 -9.17 19.03 -26.69
N PHE A 140 -7.95 19.54 -26.86
CA PHE A 140 -7.61 20.87 -26.34
C PHE A 140 -8.49 21.96 -26.97
N ARG A 141 -8.83 21.85 -28.26
CA ARG A 141 -9.74 22.78 -28.94
C ARG A 141 -11.13 22.84 -28.30
N ASP A 142 -11.72 21.69 -28.00
CA ASP A 142 -13.03 21.62 -27.35
C ASP A 142 -12.98 22.23 -25.94
N LEU A 143 -11.88 21.98 -25.21
CA LEU A 143 -11.65 22.58 -23.90
C LEU A 143 -11.56 24.11 -23.97
N LEU A 144 -10.93 24.68 -25.00
CA LEU A 144 -10.89 26.14 -25.21
C LEU A 144 -12.31 26.72 -25.32
N HIS A 145 -13.22 26.05 -26.01
CA HIS A 145 -14.60 26.50 -26.13
C HIS A 145 -15.39 26.38 -24.82
N ARG A 146 -15.18 25.31 -24.04
CA ARG A 146 -15.76 25.17 -22.70
C ARG A 146 -15.29 26.29 -21.77
N VAL A 147 -13.97 26.52 -21.71
CA VAL A 147 -13.38 27.59 -20.89
C VAL A 147 -13.85 28.97 -21.34
N ARG A 148 -13.98 29.20 -22.65
CA ARG A 148 -14.55 30.46 -23.17
C ARG A 148 -15.95 30.72 -22.62
N ALA A 149 -16.84 29.72 -22.63
CA ALA A 149 -18.19 29.86 -22.11
C ALA A 149 -18.19 30.19 -20.61
N VAL A 150 -17.37 29.48 -19.82
CA VAL A 150 -17.19 29.71 -18.38
C VAL A 150 -16.67 31.11 -18.09
N VAL A 151 -15.61 31.55 -18.78
CA VAL A 151 -15.00 32.86 -18.57
C VAL A 151 -15.95 33.99 -18.94
N LEU A 152 -16.66 33.89 -20.07
CA LEU A 152 -17.63 34.92 -20.48
C LEU A 152 -18.80 35.01 -19.49
N GLY A 153 -19.33 33.87 -19.05
CA GLY A 153 -20.38 33.83 -18.03
C GLY A 153 -19.91 34.44 -16.70
N ALA A 154 -18.71 34.11 -16.24
CA ALA A 154 -18.15 34.68 -15.02
C ALA A 154 -17.95 36.20 -15.12
N PHE A 155 -17.45 36.69 -16.26
CA PHE A 155 -17.17 38.11 -16.48
C PHE A 155 -18.45 38.95 -16.59
N GLU A 156 -19.53 38.41 -17.16
CA GLU A 156 -20.85 39.06 -17.17
C GLU A 156 -21.38 39.29 -15.74
N HIS A 157 -20.96 38.47 -14.77
CA HIS A 157 -21.42 38.53 -13.38
C HIS A 157 -20.32 38.94 -12.37
N GLN A 158 -19.24 39.56 -12.85
CA GLN A 158 -18.03 39.87 -12.07
C GLN A 158 -18.23 40.89 -10.93
N ASP A 159 -19.33 41.65 -10.96
CA ASP A 159 -19.67 42.64 -9.94
C ASP A 159 -20.15 41.99 -8.62
N THR A 160 -20.38 40.68 -8.60
CA THR A 160 -20.74 39.94 -7.38
C THR A 160 -19.50 39.81 -6.48
N PRO A 161 -19.52 40.30 -5.23
CA PRO A 161 -18.38 40.16 -4.32
C PRO A 161 -18.02 38.69 -4.07
N PHE A 162 -16.73 38.37 -3.99
CA PHE A 162 -16.28 37.00 -3.77
C PHE A 162 -16.87 36.39 -2.50
N GLU A 163 -16.98 37.14 -1.41
CA GLU A 163 -17.59 36.69 -0.15
C GLU A 163 -19.04 36.23 -0.36
N ARG A 164 -19.78 36.92 -1.25
CA ARG A 164 -21.14 36.55 -1.61
C ARG A 164 -21.17 35.30 -2.47
N ILE A 165 -20.24 35.14 -3.41
CA ILE A 165 -20.11 33.92 -4.22
C ILE A 165 -19.87 32.69 -3.32
N VAL A 166 -19.01 32.81 -2.29
CA VAL A 166 -18.78 31.76 -1.30
C VAL A 166 -20.06 31.38 -0.55
N GLU A 167 -20.85 32.36 -0.12
CA GLU A 167 -22.14 32.10 0.53
C GLU A 167 -23.13 31.38 -0.39
N LEU A 168 -23.21 31.80 -1.66
CA LEU A 168 -24.12 31.22 -2.65
C LEU A 168 -23.73 29.79 -3.03
N ALA A 169 -22.44 29.47 -3.05
CA ALA A 169 -21.95 28.12 -3.29
C ALA A 169 -22.26 27.14 -2.13
N ALA A 170 -22.72 27.65 -0.97
CA ALA A 170 -22.90 26.89 0.26
C ALA A 170 -21.64 26.07 0.66
N ALA A 171 -20.46 26.57 0.27
CA ALA A 171 -19.20 25.91 0.57
C ALA A 171 -18.90 25.98 2.08
N GLY A 172 -18.48 24.86 2.67
CA GLY A 172 -18.10 24.81 4.08
C GLY A 172 -16.96 25.79 4.37
N ARG A 173 -17.03 26.51 5.48
CA ARG A 173 -15.93 27.39 5.90
C ARG A 173 -14.81 26.53 6.51
N SER A 174 -13.69 26.42 5.80
CA SER A 174 -12.44 25.92 6.36
C SER A 174 -11.59 27.10 6.85
N ALA A 175 -10.93 26.95 8.00
CA ALA A 175 -10.00 27.97 8.50
C ALA A 175 -8.68 27.99 7.71
N ASP A 176 -8.37 26.90 7.00
CA ASP A 176 -7.03 26.62 6.48
C ASP A 176 -6.94 26.63 4.94
N GLN A 177 -8.08 26.72 4.25
CA GLN A 177 -8.16 26.70 2.78
C GLN A 177 -9.21 27.68 2.26
N ASN A 178 -9.04 28.14 1.02
CA ASN A 178 -10.08 28.90 0.34
C ASN A 178 -11.25 27.94 0.01
N PRO A 179 -12.50 28.34 0.31
CA PRO A 179 -13.65 27.44 0.29
C PRO A 179 -14.12 27.04 -1.11
N VAL A 180 -13.60 27.66 -2.19
CA VAL A 180 -14.08 27.44 -3.56
C VAL A 180 -12.98 27.00 -4.53
N TYR A 181 -11.73 27.42 -4.32
CA TYR A 181 -10.61 27.04 -5.19
C TYR A 181 -9.29 26.99 -4.42
N GLN A 182 -8.38 26.10 -4.81
CA GLN A 182 -7.05 25.95 -4.20
C GLN A 182 -5.93 26.55 -5.08
N VAL A 183 -6.21 26.74 -6.38
CA VAL A 183 -5.26 27.24 -7.37
C VAL A 183 -5.76 28.55 -7.96
N VAL A 184 -4.85 29.52 -8.09
CA VAL A 184 -5.12 30.81 -8.76
C VAL A 184 -4.43 30.84 -10.11
N PHE A 185 -5.12 31.39 -11.12
CA PHE A 185 -4.53 31.70 -12.42
C PHE A 185 -4.75 33.16 -12.81
N ALA A 186 -3.69 33.85 -13.22
CA ALA A 186 -3.74 35.23 -13.69
C ALA A 186 -2.96 35.44 -15.00
N LEU A 187 -3.43 36.36 -15.84
CA LEU A 187 -2.64 36.94 -16.92
C LEU A 187 -2.35 38.40 -16.56
N GLU A 188 -1.09 38.75 -16.40
CA GLU A 188 -0.65 40.07 -16.00
C GLU A 188 -0.20 40.88 -17.22
N ASP A 189 -0.47 42.18 -17.20
CA ASP A 189 0.01 43.07 -18.25
C ASP A 189 1.51 43.34 -18.11
N ALA A 190 2.19 43.43 -19.26
CA ALA A 190 3.64 43.65 -19.37
C ALA A 190 4.11 45.05 -18.92
N HIS A 191 3.27 45.86 -18.26
CA HIS A 191 3.50 47.28 -18.06
C HIS A 191 4.59 47.55 -17.01
N ARG A 192 5.85 47.45 -17.45
CA ARG A 192 6.97 48.18 -16.87
C ARG A 192 6.80 49.64 -17.24
N ALA A 193 6.24 50.43 -16.32
CA ALA A 193 6.34 51.88 -16.41
C ALA A 193 7.83 52.26 -16.26
N GLU A 194 8.51 52.55 -17.37
CA GLU A 194 9.73 53.36 -17.32
C GLU A 194 9.30 54.79 -17.05
N PHE A 195 9.52 55.24 -15.81
CA PHE A 195 9.21 56.61 -15.45
C PHE A 195 10.38 57.49 -15.90
N GLY A 196 10.17 58.25 -16.97
CA GLY A 196 11.07 59.33 -17.36
C GLY A 196 10.96 60.47 -16.35
N LEU A 197 11.97 60.63 -15.49
CA LEU A 197 12.05 61.67 -14.46
C LEU A 197 13.07 62.73 -14.87
N GLY A 198 12.96 63.27 -16.10
CA GLY A 198 13.93 64.20 -16.67
C GLY A 198 15.28 63.53 -16.96
N PRO A 199 16.41 63.92 -16.32
CA PRO A 199 17.71 63.27 -16.53
C PRO A 199 17.84 61.90 -15.84
N LEU A 200 16.84 61.50 -15.05
CA LEU A 200 16.82 60.23 -14.32
C LEU A 200 15.85 59.26 -14.98
N SER A 201 16.24 57.98 -15.04
CA SER A 201 15.32 56.87 -15.32
C SER A 201 15.02 56.11 -14.03
N ALA A 202 13.77 55.72 -13.86
CA ALA A 202 13.37 54.80 -12.80
C ALA A 202 12.69 53.57 -13.41
N THR A 203 13.05 52.40 -12.89
CA THR A 203 12.48 51.11 -13.27
C THR A 203 11.75 50.50 -12.08
N VAL A 204 10.62 49.88 -12.34
CA VAL A 204 9.91 49.08 -11.34
C VAL A 204 10.64 47.75 -11.18
N THR A 205 11.14 47.50 -9.97
CA THR A 205 11.67 46.19 -9.57
C THR A 205 10.67 45.54 -8.64
N GLU A 206 10.16 44.38 -9.04
CA GLU A 206 9.36 43.55 -8.15
C GLU A 206 10.25 43.03 -7.01
N LEU A 207 9.77 43.22 -5.78
CA LEU A 207 10.36 42.60 -4.61
C LEU A 207 9.64 41.29 -4.34
N ASP A 208 10.41 40.21 -4.24
CA ASP A 208 9.88 38.97 -3.69
C ASP A 208 9.58 39.18 -2.21
N ALA A 209 8.29 39.22 -1.86
CA ALA A 209 7.84 39.38 -0.49
C ALA A 209 8.08 38.12 0.36
N GLY A 210 8.45 36.99 -0.26
CA GLY A 210 8.64 35.70 0.41
C GLY A 210 7.33 35.13 0.95
N THR A 211 6.19 35.54 0.36
CA THR A 211 4.86 35.15 0.82
C THR A 211 4.03 34.52 -0.29
N ALA A 212 3.15 33.57 0.06
CA ALA A 212 2.19 32.98 -0.86
C ALA A 212 0.75 33.13 -0.36
N ARG A 213 -0.16 33.57 -1.24
CA ARG A 213 -1.57 33.84 -0.91
C ARG A 213 -2.51 32.64 -1.10
N ALA A 214 -2.11 31.69 -1.94
CA ALA A 214 -2.78 30.42 -2.17
C ALA A 214 -1.75 29.28 -2.07
N ASP A 215 -2.19 28.04 -2.09
CA ASP A 215 -1.27 26.90 -2.08
C ASP A 215 -0.37 26.91 -3.31
N LEU A 216 -0.96 27.20 -4.48
CA LEU A 216 -0.27 27.37 -5.74
C LEU A 216 -0.97 28.45 -6.58
N SER A 217 -0.20 29.39 -7.13
CA SER A 217 -0.70 30.42 -8.05
C SER A 217 0.16 30.43 -9.31
N PHE A 218 -0.48 30.39 -10.47
CA PHE A 218 0.17 30.53 -11.76
C PHE A 218 -0.14 31.90 -12.34
N SER A 219 0.88 32.63 -12.78
CA SER A 219 0.70 33.83 -13.57
C SER A 219 1.48 33.76 -14.88
N ALA A 220 0.94 34.43 -15.89
CA ALA A 220 1.60 34.59 -17.18
C ALA A 220 1.78 36.08 -17.46
N THR A 221 2.97 36.50 -17.88
CA THR A 221 3.28 37.91 -18.16
C THR A 221 3.94 38.00 -19.54
N PRO A 222 3.27 38.56 -20.56
CA PRO A 222 3.89 38.80 -21.85
C PRO A 222 5.08 39.76 -21.69
N HIS A 223 6.12 39.59 -22.50
CA HIS A 223 7.21 40.58 -22.57
C HIS A 223 7.80 40.59 -23.99
N SER A 224 8.75 41.50 -24.25
CA SER A 224 9.38 41.65 -25.57
C SER A 224 10.07 40.39 -26.09
N GLY A 225 10.43 39.47 -25.20
CA GLY A 225 11.12 38.22 -25.50
C GLY A 225 10.23 36.97 -25.46
N GLY A 226 8.90 37.11 -25.33
CA GLY A 226 7.99 35.96 -25.28
C GLY A 226 6.94 36.07 -24.17
N LEU A 227 6.72 34.97 -23.45
CA LEU A 227 5.78 34.88 -22.34
C LEU A 227 6.48 34.29 -21.12
N ARG A 228 6.44 34.99 -19.98
CA ARG A 228 6.95 34.45 -18.72
C ARG A 228 5.83 33.73 -17.99
N LEU A 229 6.00 32.45 -17.71
CA LEU A 229 5.17 31.73 -16.74
C LEU A 229 5.82 31.79 -15.37
N THR A 230 5.04 32.09 -14.34
CA THR A 230 5.49 32.17 -12.96
C THR A 230 4.58 31.33 -12.09
N ALA A 231 5.17 30.56 -11.18
CA ALA A 231 4.48 29.85 -10.12
C ALA A 231 4.90 30.43 -8.77
N GLU A 232 3.93 30.94 -8.00
CA GLU A 232 4.05 31.25 -6.58
C GLU A 232 3.47 30.09 -5.79
N TYR A 233 4.17 29.63 -4.76
CA TYR A 233 3.78 28.45 -3.99
C TYR A 233 4.05 28.62 -2.50
N ARG A 234 3.28 27.93 -1.66
CA ARG A 234 3.57 27.82 -0.22
C ARG A 234 4.75 26.89 0.02
N SER A 235 5.78 27.39 0.70
CA SER A 235 6.97 26.60 1.05
C SER A 235 6.67 25.50 2.08
N ASP A 236 5.55 25.63 2.79
CA ASP A 236 5.05 24.60 3.71
C ASP A 236 4.50 23.36 2.99
N LEU A 237 4.28 23.43 1.66
CA LEU A 237 3.69 22.36 0.87
C LEU A 237 4.60 21.88 -0.27
N TYR A 238 5.38 22.78 -0.85
CA TYR A 238 6.17 22.50 -2.04
C TYR A 238 7.64 22.87 -1.89
N ALA A 239 8.49 21.99 -2.41
CA ALA A 239 9.89 22.26 -2.67
C ALA A 239 10.05 23.08 -3.98
N PRO A 240 11.04 23.99 -4.06
CA PRO A 240 11.27 24.81 -5.26
C PRO A 240 11.46 23.99 -6.54
N ASP A 241 12.12 22.84 -6.43
CA ASP A 241 12.43 21.98 -7.58
C ASP A 241 11.18 21.27 -8.12
N THR A 242 10.25 20.87 -7.26
CA THR A 242 8.94 20.32 -7.66
C THR A 242 8.14 21.33 -8.46
N VAL A 243 8.17 22.61 -8.05
CA VAL A 243 7.47 23.68 -8.75
C VAL A 243 8.15 24.03 -10.08
N ARG A 244 9.48 23.94 -10.16
CA ARG A 244 10.22 24.08 -11.42
C ARG A 244 9.85 22.96 -12.41
N ALA A 245 9.79 21.72 -11.93
CA ALA A 245 9.34 20.58 -12.73
C ALA A 245 7.89 20.75 -13.20
N THR A 246 7.01 21.27 -12.34
CA THR A 246 5.62 21.61 -12.69
C THR A 246 5.55 22.57 -13.89
N LEU A 247 6.32 23.66 -13.89
CA LEU A 247 6.34 24.60 -15.02
C LEU A 247 6.88 23.95 -16.30
N ALA A 248 7.87 23.06 -16.20
CA ALA A 248 8.38 22.30 -17.34
C ALA A 248 7.35 21.32 -17.92
N THR A 249 6.55 20.68 -17.05
CA THR A 249 5.42 19.83 -17.46
C THR A 249 4.32 20.65 -18.14
N ILE A 250 3.96 21.81 -17.60
CA ILE A 250 2.97 22.71 -18.24
C ILE A 250 3.45 23.15 -19.62
N ARG A 251 4.74 23.47 -19.77
CA ARG A 251 5.34 23.77 -21.08
C ARG A 251 5.22 22.60 -22.05
N THR A 252 5.56 21.39 -21.60
CA THR A 252 5.47 20.18 -22.44
C THR A 252 4.04 19.93 -22.92
N LEU A 253 3.06 20.09 -22.01
CA LEU A 253 1.65 19.97 -22.35
C LEU A 253 1.21 21.04 -23.35
N LEU A 254 1.67 22.29 -23.21
CA LEU A 254 1.39 23.36 -24.16
C LEU A 254 1.92 23.04 -25.56
N ASP A 255 3.19 22.62 -25.67
CA ASP A 255 3.81 22.30 -26.95
C ASP A 255 3.07 21.15 -27.65
N ALA A 256 2.65 20.12 -26.90
CA ALA A 256 1.85 19.02 -27.41
C ALA A 256 0.44 19.47 -27.84
N ALA A 257 -0.23 20.30 -27.03
CA ALA A 257 -1.58 20.80 -27.32
C ALA A 257 -1.62 21.73 -28.54
N LEU A 258 -0.52 22.44 -28.83
CA LEU A 258 -0.38 23.25 -30.06
C LEU A 258 -0.13 22.38 -31.30
N THR A 259 0.48 21.20 -31.12
CA THR A 259 0.81 20.28 -32.22
C THR A 259 -0.36 19.36 -32.58
N GLU A 260 -1.07 18.83 -31.57
CA GLU A 260 -2.18 17.90 -31.71
C GLU A 260 -3.45 18.42 -30.99
N PRO A 261 -4.02 19.59 -31.38
CA PRO A 261 -5.10 20.25 -30.63
C PRO A 261 -6.41 19.46 -30.55
N ASP A 262 -6.62 18.51 -31.48
CA ASP A 262 -7.83 17.68 -31.56
C ASP A 262 -7.66 16.33 -30.84
N ARG A 263 -6.42 15.97 -30.45
CA ARG A 263 -6.17 14.79 -29.63
C ARG A 263 -6.67 15.05 -28.21
N PRO A 264 -7.31 14.07 -27.54
CA PRO A 264 -7.69 14.21 -26.15
C PRO A 264 -6.53 14.72 -25.30
N PHE A 265 -6.72 15.81 -24.56
CA PHE A 265 -5.63 16.43 -23.77
C PHE A 265 -5.04 15.48 -22.73
N THR A 266 -5.81 14.44 -22.44
CA THR A 266 -5.60 13.33 -21.53
C THR A 266 -4.59 12.30 -22.03
N LEU A 267 -4.33 12.28 -23.33
CA LEU A 267 -3.35 11.43 -24.00
C LEU A 267 -2.12 12.22 -24.47
N LEU A 268 -2.07 13.52 -24.20
CA LEU A 268 -0.90 14.35 -24.48
C LEU A 268 0.21 14.10 -23.43
N PRO A 269 1.49 14.15 -23.83
CA PRO A 269 2.61 13.94 -22.91
C PRO A 269 2.70 15.04 -21.86
N LEU A 270 3.02 14.63 -20.62
CA LEU A 270 3.36 15.54 -19.51
C LEU A 270 4.87 15.59 -19.23
N LEU A 271 5.61 14.61 -19.76
CA LEU A 271 7.04 14.46 -19.53
C LEU A 271 7.81 15.02 -20.72
N ALA A 272 8.79 15.87 -20.44
CA ALA A 272 9.80 16.22 -21.43
C ALA A 272 10.56 14.95 -21.86
N PRO A 273 11.18 14.94 -23.06
CA PRO A 273 11.86 13.75 -23.60
C PRO A 273 12.87 13.11 -22.63
N ASP A 274 13.67 13.91 -21.94
CA ASP A 274 14.67 13.41 -20.98
C ASP A 274 14.01 12.75 -19.76
N ALA A 275 12.96 13.37 -19.20
CA ALA A 275 12.21 12.81 -18.07
C ALA A 275 11.47 11.52 -18.47
N TYR A 276 10.92 11.45 -19.69
CA TYR A 276 10.37 10.22 -20.24
C TYR A 276 11.44 9.14 -20.35
N HIS A 277 12.62 9.49 -20.89
CA HIS A 277 13.73 8.56 -21.04
C HIS A 277 14.20 8.02 -19.68
N ASP A 278 14.28 8.88 -18.66
CA ASP A 278 14.66 8.47 -17.33
C ASP A 278 13.65 7.50 -16.70
N GLN A 279 12.36 7.81 -16.77
CA GLN A 279 11.32 6.95 -16.21
C GLN A 279 11.19 5.61 -16.94
N VAL A 280 11.33 5.58 -18.26
CA VAL A 280 11.08 4.38 -19.07
C VAL A 280 12.34 3.53 -19.25
N HIS A 281 13.51 4.17 -19.35
CA HIS A 281 14.77 3.51 -19.67
C HIS A 281 15.76 3.57 -18.51
N THR A 282 16.17 4.75 -18.06
CA THR A 282 17.26 4.87 -17.06
C THR A 282 16.94 4.18 -15.75
N TRP A 283 15.79 4.46 -15.14
CA TRP A 283 15.40 3.87 -13.84
C TRP A 283 14.88 2.44 -13.96
N ASN A 284 14.63 1.98 -15.19
CA ASN A 284 14.22 0.63 -15.52
C ASN A 284 15.33 -0.16 -16.23
N ASP A 285 16.59 0.33 -16.20
CA ASP A 285 17.77 -0.39 -16.69
C ASP A 285 18.25 -1.42 -15.66
N THR A 286 17.39 -2.40 -15.46
CA THR A 286 17.54 -3.43 -14.44
C THR A 286 17.96 -4.76 -15.05
N ALA A 287 18.30 -4.83 -16.33
CA ALA A 287 18.69 -6.09 -16.97
C ALA A 287 19.90 -6.71 -16.23
N ARG A 288 19.72 -7.93 -15.72
CA ARG A 288 20.77 -8.69 -15.00
C ARG A 288 20.78 -10.13 -15.50
N PRO A 289 21.95 -10.74 -15.71
CA PRO A 289 22.02 -12.14 -16.10
C PRO A 289 21.48 -13.03 -14.98
N PHE A 290 20.67 -14.02 -15.33
CA PHE A 290 20.24 -15.09 -14.44
C PHE A 290 20.12 -16.40 -15.24
N GLU A 291 19.99 -17.53 -14.56
CA GLU A 291 19.82 -18.83 -15.21
C GLU A 291 18.36 -19.00 -15.68
N ASP A 292 18.05 -18.45 -16.86
CA ASP A 292 16.72 -18.41 -17.46
C ASP A 292 16.26 -19.76 -18.04
N ALA A 293 17.19 -20.66 -18.36
CA ALA A 293 16.90 -22.00 -18.85
C ALA A 293 16.74 -23.05 -17.73
N ALA A 294 17.07 -22.71 -16.49
CA ALA A 294 17.08 -23.63 -15.36
C ALA A 294 15.76 -23.59 -14.57
N THR A 295 15.48 -24.69 -13.88
CA THR A 295 14.47 -24.75 -12.84
C THR A 295 15.10 -24.60 -11.45
N VAL A 296 14.35 -24.07 -10.49
CA VAL A 296 14.88 -23.80 -9.15
C VAL A 296 15.39 -25.06 -8.44
N HIS A 297 14.79 -26.22 -8.69
CA HIS A 297 15.24 -27.47 -8.07
C HIS A 297 16.58 -27.96 -8.66
N GLU A 298 16.85 -27.72 -9.95
CA GLU A 298 18.17 -28.01 -10.54
C GLU A 298 19.28 -27.15 -9.93
N LEU A 299 18.99 -25.90 -9.55
CA LEU A 299 19.97 -25.06 -8.84
C LEU A 299 20.35 -25.64 -7.47
N ILE A 300 19.38 -26.24 -6.78
CA ILE A 300 19.58 -26.90 -5.48
C ILE A 300 20.31 -28.24 -5.65
N GLU A 301 19.97 -29.01 -6.69
CA GLU A 301 20.67 -30.25 -7.04
C GLU A 301 22.16 -30.03 -7.25
N ARG A 302 22.55 -28.94 -7.94
CA ARG A 302 23.96 -28.58 -8.12
C ARG A 302 24.66 -28.30 -6.78
N ARG A 303 23.96 -27.75 -5.79
CA ARG A 303 24.50 -27.58 -4.43
C ARG A 303 24.67 -28.93 -3.72
N ALA A 304 23.71 -29.82 -3.86
CA ALA A 304 23.82 -31.19 -3.34
C ALA A 304 24.96 -31.98 -3.99
N ASP A 305 25.21 -31.80 -5.28
CA ASP A 305 26.33 -32.42 -5.98
C ASP A 305 27.68 -31.83 -5.55
N ALA A 306 27.75 -30.50 -5.37
CA ALA A 306 28.99 -29.80 -5.02
C ALA A 306 29.40 -29.95 -3.54
N ALA A 307 28.43 -30.03 -2.63
CA ALA A 307 28.66 -30.07 -1.18
C ALA A 307 27.63 -30.97 -0.47
N PRO A 308 27.63 -32.30 -0.73
CA PRO A 308 26.60 -33.22 -0.21
C PRO A 308 26.56 -33.30 1.32
N ASP A 309 27.69 -33.11 1.99
CA ASP A 309 27.82 -33.18 3.44
C ASP A 309 27.55 -31.83 4.15
N ALA A 310 27.32 -30.75 3.39
CA ALA A 310 26.94 -29.47 3.97
C ALA A 310 25.53 -29.54 4.56
N VAL A 311 25.32 -28.92 5.71
CA VAL A 311 24.00 -28.86 6.36
C VAL A 311 23.06 -27.99 5.52
N ALA A 312 21.91 -28.53 5.13
CA ALA A 312 20.88 -27.82 4.39
C ALA A 312 19.76 -27.34 5.30
N VAL A 313 19.28 -28.20 6.19
CA VAL A 313 18.08 -27.95 7.01
C VAL A 313 18.37 -28.25 8.47
N VAL A 314 18.03 -27.30 9.34
CA VAL A 314 18.06 -27.45 10.80
C VAL A 314 16.64 -27.25 11.33
N PHE A 315 16.21 -28.12 12.25
CA PHE A 315 14.91 -28.00 12.91
C PHE A 315 15.07 -28.27 14.40
N GLU A 316 15.26 -27.19 15.16
CA GLU A 316 15.39 -27.19 16.61
C GLU A 316 16.30 -28.31 17.16
N ASP A 317 15.74 -29.27 17.90
CA ASP A 317 16.43 -30.37 18.57
C ASP A 317 16.53 -31.65 17.71
N ARG A 318 15.99 -31.65 16.48
CA ARG A 318 16.13 -32.79 15.56
C ARG A 318 17.49 -32.79 14.87
N ALA A 319 17.90 -33.97 14.41
CA ALA A 319 19.10 -34.12 13.58
C ALA A 319 18.98 -33.26 12.32
N ALA A 320 20.04 -32.50 12.03
CA ALA A 320 20.12 -31.69 10.83
C ALA A 320 20.18 -32.59 9.57
N LEU A 321 19.57 -32.13 8.48
CA LEU A 321 19.70 -32.80 7.17
C LEU A 321 20.79 -32.11 6.35
N THR A 322 21.66 -32.92 5.75
CA THR A 322 22.61 -32.41 4.75
C THR A 322 21.93 -32.19 3.39
N TYR A 323 22.58 -31.45 2.50
CA TYR A 323 22.10 -31.28 1.12
C TYR A 323 21.95 -32.61 0.39
N GLY A 324 22.91 -33.54 0.56
CA GLY A 324 22.84 -34.87 -0.05
C GLY A 324 21.74 -35.76 0.54
N GLU A 325 21.44 -35.64 1.83
CA GLU A 325 20.30 -36.34 2.45
C GLU A 325 18.96 -35.76 2.01
N LEU A 326 18.86 -34.43 1.95
CA LEU A 326 17.68 -33.73 1.47
C LEU A 326 17.35 -34.11 0.03
N ASP A 327 18.35 -34.10 -0.86
CA ASP A 327 18.19 -34.47 -2.27
C ASP A 327 17.71 -35.90 -2.44
N ARG A 328 18.36 -36.87 -1.76
CA ARG A 328 18.00 -38.30 -1.84
C ARG A 328 16.57 -38.57 -1.37
N ARG A 329 16.15 -37.98 -0.24
CA ARG A 329 14.77 -38.12 0.26
C ARG A 329 13.76 -37.48 -0.69
N ALA A 330 14.08 -36.31 -1.24
CA ALA A 330 13.22 -35.65 -2.22
C ALA A 330 13.12 -36.46 -3.53
N ASN A 331 14.19 -37.11 -3.96
CA ASN A 331 14.19 -37.99 -5.13
C ASN A 331 13.27 -39.21 -4.93
N ALA A 332 13.34 -39.88 -3.78
CA ALA A 332 12.49 -41.03 -3.47
C ALA A 332 10.99 -40.66 -3.49
N LEU A 333 10.63 -39.54 -2.84
CA LEU A 333 9.26 -39.02 -2.88
C LEU A 333 8.85 -38.55 -4.28
N ALA A 334 9.78 -37.98 -5.08
CA ALA A 334 9.49 -37.57 -6.45
C ALA A 334 9.14 -38.76 -7.36
N HIS A 335 9.83 -39.90 -7.19
CA HIS A 335 9.45 -41.14 -7.89
C HIS A 335 8.05 -41.58 -7.52
N ARG A 336 7.68 -41.51 -6.22
CA ARG A 336 6.32 -41.84 -5.77
C ARG A 336 5.27 -40.95 -6.42
N LEU A 337 5.53 -39.65 -6.44
CA LEU A 337 4.64 -38.69 -7.08
C LEU A 337 4.46 -38.99 -8.57
N ARG A 338 5.54 -39.39 -9.27
CA ARG A 338 5.47 -39.80 -10.69
C ARG A 338 4.66 -41.08 -10.91
N GLU A 339 4.78 -42.08 -10.02
CA GLU A 339 3.93 -43.29 -10.08
C GLU A 339 2.44 -42.96 -9.96
N LEU A 340 2.10 -41.89 -9.22
CA LEU A 340 0.74 -41.39 -9.08
C LEU A 340 0.33 -40.41 -10.19
N GLY A 341 1.15 -40.25 -11.23
CA GLY A 341 0.84 -39.47 -12.41
C GLY A 341 1.21 -37.99 -12.33
N VAL A 342 1.98 -37.55 -11.33
CA VAL A 342 2.52 -36.18 -11.29
C VAL A 342 3.56 -36.02 -12.39
N GLY A 343 3.41 -34.96 -13.19
CA GLY A 343 4.37 -34.52 -14.21
C GLY A 343 4.24 -33.02 -14.46
N ARG A 344 4.67 -32.57 -15.64
CA ARG A 344 4.59 -31.16 -16.05
C ARG A 344 3.20 -30.58 -15.81
N GLU A 345 3.14 -29.36 -15.28
CA GLU A 345 1.88 -28.63 -15.04
C GLU A 345 0.90 -29.33 -14.07
N SER A 346 1.32 -30.41 -13.40
CA SER A 346 0.52 -31.05 -12.36
C SER A 346 0.60 -30.24 -11.07
N ARG A 347 -0.50 -30.12 -10.32
CA ARG A 347 -0.54 -29.43 -9.04
C ARG A 347 -0.58 -30.44 -7.91
N VAL A 348 0.27 -30.32 -6.90
CA VAL A 348 0.28 -31.23 -5.75
C VAL A 348 -0.05 -30.43 -4.49
N GLY A 349 -1.13 -30.81 -3.81
CA GLY A 349 -1.52 -30.18 -2.55
C GLY A 349 -0.54 -30.55 -1.43
N LEU A 350 -0.02 -29.57 -0.70
CA LEU A 350 0.85 -29.79 0.46
C LEU A 350 0.14 -29.35 1.74
N CYS A 351 -0.40 -30.30 2.48
CA CYS A 351 -1.07 -30.08 3.77
C CYS A 351 -0.22 -30.66 4.90
N VAL A 352 0.84 -29.95 5.26
CA VAL A 352 1.88 -30.41 6.19
C VAL A 352 2.21 -29.31 7.19
N GLU A 353 2.64 -29.70 8.39
CA GLU A 353 3.18 -28.76 9.38
C GLU A 353 4.67 -28.45 9.12
N ARG A 354 5.22 -27.47 9.84
CA ARG A 354 6.64 -27.12 9.73
C ARG A 354 7.51 -28.29 10.21
N SER A 355 8.29 -28.84 9.29
CA SER A 355 9.27 -29.87 9.58
C SER A 355 10.29 -29.99 8.44
N PRO A 356 11.40 -30.72 8.60
CA PRO A 356 12.30 -31.02 7.47
C PRO A 356 11.59 -31.72 6.31
N GLU A 357 10.57 -32.54 6.61
CA GLU A 357 9.77 -33.26 5.62
C GLU A 357 8.93 -32.31 4.74
N LEU A 358 8.55 -31.12 5.23
CA LEU A 358 7.96 -30.06 4.40
C LEU A 358 8.89 -29.66 3.26
N VAL A 359 10.18 -29.46 3.56
CA VAL A 359 11.19 -29.08 2.57
C VAL A 359 11.41 -30.22 1.57
N VAL A 360 11.44 -31.47 2.06
CA VAL A 360 11.48 -32.67 1.21
C VAL A 360 10.29 -32.71 0.25
N ALA A 361 9.07 -32.44 0.73
CA ALA A 361 7.86 -32.46 -0.09
C ALA A 361 7.86 -31.36 -1.16
N VAL A 362 8.26 -30.13 -0.81
CA VAL A 362 8.41 -29.04 -1.79
C VAL A 362 9.36 -29.45 -2.91
N LEU A 363 10.55 -29.93 -2.58
CA LEU A 363 11.54 -30.34 -3.59
C LEU A 363 11.08 -31.54 -4.41
N ALA A 364 10.44 -32.53 -3.77
CA ALA A 364 9.95 -33.73 -4.43
C ALA A 364 8.89 -33.40 -5.48
N VAL A 365 7.98 -32.47 -5.20
CA VAL A 365 6.97 -32.01 -6.16
C VAL A 365 7.63 -31.39 -7.39
N LEU A 366 8.60 -30.48 -7.17
CA LEU A 366 9.32 -29.83 -8.27
C LEU A 366 10.11 -30.85 -9.11
N LYS A 367 10.83 -31.76 -8.46
CA LYS A 367 11.58 -32.87 -9.11
C LYS A 367 10.68 -33.84 -9.85
N ALA A 368 9.45 -34.06 -9.37
CA ALA A 368 8.45 -34.87 -10.06
C ALA A 368 7.96 -34.17 -11.35
N GLY A 369 8.16 -32.86 -11.46
CA GLY A 369 7.74 -31.99 -12.56
C GLY A 369 6.48 -31.18 -12.28
N GLY A 370 5.94 -31.27 -11.05
CA GLY A 370 4.73 -30.57 -10.65
C GLY A 370 5.01 -29.24 -9.95
N ALA A 371 3.93 -28.52 -9.69
CA ALA A 371 3.89 -27.31 -8.88
C ALA A 371 3.20 -27.59 -7.55
N TYR A 372 3.76 -27.09 -6.45
CA TYR A 372 3.12 -27.28 -5.15
C TYR A 372 2.01 -26.26 -4.91
N VAL A 373 0.97 -26.70 -4.20
CA VAL A 373 -0.15 -25.86 -3.75
C VAL A 373 -0.22 -25.97 -2.23
N PRO A 374 0.24 -24.95 -1.48
CA PRO A 374 0.16 -24.97 -0.03
C PRO A 374 -1.29 -25.02 0.45
N LEU A 375 -1.57 -25.94 1.39
CA LEU A 375 -2.85 -26.13 2.03
C LEU A 375 -2.63 -26.03 3.54
N ASP A 376 -2.71 -24.81 4.10
CA ASP A 376 -2.43 -24.60 5.53
C ASP A 376 -3.41 -25.43 6.40
N PRO A 377 -2.93 -26.37 7.23
CA PRO A 377 -3.80 -27.19 8.07
C PRO A 377 -4.64 -26.39 9.08
N ALA A 378 -4.25 -25.13 9.35
CA ALA A 378 -4.99 -24.21 10.22
C ALA A 378 -6.17 -23.51 9.51
N TYR A 379 -6.32 -23.64 8.19
CA TYR A 379 -7.45 -23.06 7.47
C TYR A 379 -8.75 -23.84 7.73
N PRO A 380 -9.92 -23.17 7.68
CA PRO A 380 -11.20 -23.84 7.77
C PRO A 380 -11.39 -24.90 6.69
N ALA A 381 -12.12 -25.97 7.01
CA ALA A 381 -12.31 -27.12 6.11
C ALA A 381 -12.92 -26.72 4.76
N ASP A 382 -13.87 -25.78 4.75
CA ASP A 382 -14.50 -25.29 3.52
C ASP A 382 -13.52 -24.56 2.62
N ARG A 383 -12.59 -23.80 3.21
CA ARG A 383 -11.52 -23.11 2.45
C ARG A 383 -10.55 -24.11 1.84
N LEU A 384 -10.15 -25.12 2.60
CA LEU A 384 -9.32 -26.22 2.09
C LEU A 384 -10.03 -27.00 0.98
N ALA A 385 -11.34 -27.25 1.12
CA ALA A 385 -12.15 -27.95 0.13
C ALA A 385 -12.23 -27.15 -1.18
N PHE A 386 -12.45 -25.83 -1.07
CA PHE A 386 -12.42 -24.93 -2.21
C PHE A 386 -11.06 -24.95 -2.92
N MET A 387 -9.96 -24.78 -2.17
CA MET A 387 -8.60 -24.77 -2.75
C MET A 387 -8.26 -26.10 -3.44
N LEU A 388 -8.65 -27.23 -2.85
CA LEU A 388 -8.47 -28.55 -3.45
C LEU A 388 -9.28 -28.71 -4.74
N ALA A 389 -10.54 -28.25 -4.74
CA ALA A 389 -11.40 -28.31 -5.92
C ALA A 389 -10.90 -27.40 -7.05
N ASP A 390 -10.58 -26.14 -6.75
CA ASP A 390 -10.11 -25.15 -7.74
C ASP A 390 -8.70 -25.49 -8.26
N SER A 391 -7.82 -26.04 -7.41
CA SER A 391 -6.51 -26.54 -7.85
C SER A 391 -6.58 -27.82 -8.66
N ALA A 392 -7.64 -28.62 -8.53
CA ALA A 392 -7.77 -29.93 -9.18
C ALA A 392 -6.49 -30.79 -9.01
N ALA A 393 -5.90 -30.77 -7.82
CA ALA A 393 -4.68 -31.51 -7.52
C ALA A 393 -4.94 -33.03 -7.51
N PRO A 394 -4.26 -33.84 -8.36
CA PRO A 394 -4.45 -35.30 -8.36
C PRO A 394 -3.85 -35.99 -7.12
N VAL A 395 -2.90 -35.34 -6.44
CA VAL A 395 -2.20 -35.87 -5.27
C VAL A 395 -2.15 -34.81 -4.17
N VAL A 396 -2.33 -35.25 -2.92
CA VAL A 396 -2.13 -34.45 -1.71
C VAL A 396 -1.09 -35.14 -0.84
N VAL A 397 -0.03 -34.41 -0.49
CA VAL A 397 0.97 -34.85 0.49
C VAL A 397 0.60 -34.24 1.85
N THR A 398 0.59 -35.07 2.88
CA THR A 398 0.20 -34.68 4.23
C THR A 398 0.99 -35.45 5.29
N GLN A 399 0.63 -35.29 6.56
CA GLN A 399 1.16 -36.04 7.69
C GLN A 399 0.01 -36.63 8.50
N SER A 400 0.23 -37.77 9.15
CA SER A 400 -0.82 -38.48 9.92
C SER A 400 -1.49 -37.58 10.97
N ALA A 401 -0.73 -36.69 11.61
CA ALA A 401 -1.20 -35.75 12.63
C ALA A 401 -2.25 -34.74 12.11
N VAL A 402 -2.14 -34.32 10.85
CA VAL A 402 -3.05 -33.33 10.23
C VAL A 402 -3.97 -33.95 9.17
N ARG A 403 -3.88 -35.26 8.94
CA ARG A 403 -4.73 -35.98 7.98
C ARG A 403 -6.22 -35.75 8.21
N GLY A 404 -6.64 -35.65 9.47
CA GLY A 404 -8.03 -35.39 9.86
C GLY A 404 -8.53 -33.96 9.57
N ARG A 405 -7.63 -33.01 9.27
CA ARG A 405 -7.97 -31.64 8.85
C ARG A 405 -8.31 -31.53 7.37
N LEU A 406 -7.84 -32.49 6.57
CA LEU A 406 -8.15 -32.52 5.15
C LEU A 406 -9.63 -32.84 4.93
N PRO A 407 -10.34 -32.06 4.11
CA PRO A 407 -11.69 -32.40 3.70
C PRO A 407 -11.70 -33.69 2.86
N GLY A 408 -12.88 -34.26 2.65
CA GLY A 408 -13.03 -35.42 1.75
C GLY A 408 -12.49 -35.08 0.36
N THR A 409 -11.56 -35.87 -0.15
CA THR A 409 -10.92 -35.66 -1.46
C THR A 409 -10.82 -36.96 -2.24
N THR A 410 -10.89 -36.86 -3.57
CA THR A 410 -10.63 -37.97 -4.50
C THR A 410 -9.16 -38.07 -4.90
N ALA A 411 -8.33 -37.10 -4.50
CA ALA A 411 -6.90 -37.11 -4.75
C ALA A 411 -6.23 -38.30 -4.02
N ALA A 412 -5.16 -38.84 -4.61
CA ALA A 412 -4.30 -39.79 -3.90
C ALA A 412 -3.62 -39.06 -2.73
N VAL A 413 -3.59 -39.68 -1.55
CA VAL A 413 -3.00 -39.08 -0.35
C VAL A 413 -1.72 -39.83 0.01
N ILE A 414 -0.63 -39.09 0.21
CA ILE A 414 0.64 -39.60 0.75
C ILE A 414 0.83 -39.02 2.15
N GLU A 415 1.04 -39.87 3.15
CA GLU A 415 1.40 -39.45 4.51
C GLU A 415 2.92 -39.58 4.71
N LEU A 416 3.62 -38.45 4.87
CA LEU A 416 5.10 -38.41 4.89
C LEU A 416 5.74 -39.21 6.03
N ASP A 417 5.03 -39.40 7.13
CA ASP A 417 5.51 -39.97 8.38
C ASP A 417 5.13 -41.45 8.58
N THR A 418 4.12 -41.95 7.86
CA THR A 418 3.58 -43.31 8.01
C THR A 418 3.64 -44.14 6.72
N ASP A 419 3.72 -43.51 5.55
CA ASP A 419 3.76 -44.20 4.27
C ASP A 419 5.18 -44.70 3.95
N GLU A 420 5.41 -45.99 4.15
CA GLU A 420 6.69 -46.65 3.82
C GLU A 420 6.88 -46.88 2.30
N THR A 421 5.84 -46.65 1.47
CA THR A 421 5.93 -46.97 0.04
C THR A 421 6.92 -46.09 -0.71
N TRP A 422 7.04 -44.81 -0.35
CA TRP A 422 7.97 -43.90 -0.99
C TRP A 422 9.39 -44.00 -0.45
N THR A 423 9.58 -44.38 0.82
CA THR A 423 10.92 -44.59 1.40
C THR A 423 11.61 -45.83 0.84
N ALA A 424 10.85 -46.77 0.27
CA ALA A 424 11.36 -47.94 -0.44
C ALA A 424 11.77 -47.66 -1.90
N LEU A 425 11.44 -46.49 -2.45
CA LEU A 425 11.77 -46.13 -3.83
C LEU A 425 13.23 -45.67 -3.99
N PRO A 426 13.77 -45.69 -5.23
CA PRO A 426 15.14 -45.26 -5.48
C PRO A 426 15.40 -43.81 -5.02
N GLU A 427 16.52 -43.60 -4.35
CA GLU A 427 17.00 -42.26 -3.98
C GLU A 427 17.73 -41.53 -5.13
N THR A 428 17.80 -42.17 -6.31
CA THR A 428 18.44 -41.61 -7.51
C THR A 428 17.60 -40.50 -8.11
N ARG A 429 18.27 -39.46 -8.63
CA ARG A 429 17.61 -38.31 -9.25
C ARG A 429 16.70 -38.76 -10.40
N PRO A 430 15.41 -38.37 -10.40
CA PRO A 430 14.53 -38.65 -11.52
C PRO A 430 14.92 -37.79 -12.74
N ALA A 431 14.72 -38.29 -13.96
CA ALA A 431 15.04 -37.54 -15.17
C ALA A 431 14.24 -36.21 -15.23
N PRO A 432 14.84 -35.05 -15.56
CA PRO A 432 14.14 -33.77 -15.59
C PRO A 432 12.91 -33.81 -16.51
N LEU A 433 11.78 -33.29 -16.03
CA LEU A 433 10.53 -33.18 -16.80
C LEU A 433 10.11 -31.73 -17.04
N SER A 434 10.28 -30.86 -16.04
CA SER A 434 9.93 -29.44 -16.13
C SER A 434 11.02 -28.62 -16.82
N GLY A 435 10.59 -27.53 -17.47
CA GLY A 435 11.43 -26.45 -17.96
C GLY A 435 11.13 -25.13 -17.24
N PRO A 436 11.81 -24.04 -17.63
CA PRO A 436 11.74 -22.75 -16.95
C PRO A 436 10.36 -22.10 -17.00
N ASP A 437 9.59 -22.35 -18.04
CA ASP A 437 8.24 -21.80 -18.20
C ASP A 437 7.17 -22.62 -17.50
N ASP A 438 7.48 -23.81 -16.96
CA ASP A 438 6.50 -24.59 -16.20
C ASP A 438 6.31 -24.02 -14.79
N LEU A 439 5.15 -24.32 -14.19
CA LEU A 439 4.79 -23.86 -12.85
C LEU A 439 5.73 -24.43 -11.77
N ALA A 440 6.22 -23.55 -10.88
CA ALA A 440 6.89 -23.93 -9.65
C ALA A 440 5.89 -24.06 -8.49
N TYR A 441 4.95 -23.12 -8.38
CA TYR A 441 3.94 -23.15 -7.33
C TYR A 441 2.67 -22.39 -7.69
N VAL A 442 1.60 -22.70 -6.95
CA VAL A 442 0.35 -21.94 -6.96
C VAL A 442 0.03 -21.50 -5.54
N ILE A 443 0.04 -20.20 -5.29
CA ILE A 443 -0.31 -19.62 -3.99
C ILE A 443 -1.65 -18.91 -4.12
N TYR A 444 -2.59 -19.26 -3.22
CA TYR A 444 -3.89 -18.61 -3.18
C TYR A 444 -3.81 -17.30 -2.41
N THR A 445 -4.33 -16.24 -3.02
CA THR A 445 -4.53 -14.93 -2.39
C THR A 445 -6.02 -14.66 -2.22
N SER A 446 -6.37 -13.71 -1.35
CA SER A 446 -7.75 -13.22 -1.21
C SER A 446 -8.24 -12.63 -2.54
N GLY A 447 -9.54 -12.76 -2.84
CA GLY A 447 -10.12 -12.31 -4.09
C GLY A 447 -11.21 -11.26 -3.90
N SER A 448 -11.20 -10.21 -4.71
CA SER A 448 -12.20 -9.11 -4.66
C SER A 448 -13.64 -9.56 -4.91
N THR A 449 -13.85 -10.74 -5.52
CA THR A 449 -15.17 -11.38 -5.72
C THR A 449 -15.63 -12.21 -4.52
N GLY A 450 -14.84 -12.24 -3.45
CA GLY A 450 -15.08 -13.02 -2.25
C GLY A 450 -14.67 -14.49 -2.32
N ARG A 451 -13.92 -14.89 -3.35
CA ARG A 451 -13.33 -16.23 -3.45
C ARG A 451 -11.81 -16.15 -3.63
N PRO A 452 -11.02 -17.00 -2.96
CA PRO A 452 -9.58 -17.04 -3.15
C PRO A 452 -9.20 -17.29 -4.62
N LYS A 453 -8.08 -16.71 -5.06
CA LYS A 453 -7.54 -16.85 -6.42
C LYS A 453 -6.12 -17.42 -6.39
N GLY A 454 -5.88 -18.50 -7.13
CA GLY A 454 -4.54 -19.10 -7.25
C GLY A 454 -3.66 -18.31 -8.21
N VAL A 455 -2.53 -17.79 -7.73
CA VAL A 455 -1.52 -17.11 -8.56
C VAL A 455 -0.53 -18.14 -9.09
N LEU A 456 -0.33 -18.14 -10.41
CA LEU A 456 0.50 -19.12 -11.12
C LEU A 456 1.93 -18.61 -11.28
N ILE A 457 2.90 -19.15 -10.52
CA ILE A 457 4.31 -18.76 -10.60
C ILE A 457 5.14 -19.83 -11.31
N GLU A 458 5.95 -19.38 -12.26
CA GLU A 458 6.81 -20.22 -13.10
C GLU A 458 8.23 -20.32 -12.52
N HIS A 459 8.96 -21.36 -12.89
CA HIS A 459 10.34 -21.56 -12.48
C HIS A 459 11.25 -20.38 -12.82
N ARG A 460 11.14 -19.81 -14.03
CA ARG A 460 11.93 -18.67 -14.47
C ARG A 460 11.78 -17.45 -13.56
N SER A 461 10.58 -17.19 -13.08
CA SER A 461 10.30 -16.05 -12.20
C SER A 461 10.97 -16.25 -10.84
N VAL A 462 10.95 -17.48 -10.32
CA VAL A 462 11.66 -17.86 -9.10
C VAL A 462 13.17 -17.77 -9.29
N CYS A 463 13.72 -18.31 -10.39
CA CYS A 463 15.15 -18.26 -10.69
C CYS A 463 15.65 -16.80 -10.84
N ASN A 464 14.88 -15.93 -11.51
CA ASN A 464 15.16 -14.50 -11.56
C ASN A 464 15.22 -13.89 -10.16
N PHE A 465 14.20 -14.16 -9.34
CA PHE A 465 14.14 -13.62 -7.99
C PHE A 465 15.31 -14.14 -7.12
N MET A 466 15.69 -15.41 -7.24
CA MET A 466 16.85 -15.97 -6.52
C MET A 466 18.17 -15.34 -6.94
N ALA A 467 18.39 -15.07 -8.24
CA ALA A 467 19.57 -14.38 -8.71
C ALA A 467 19.69 -12.97 -8.10
N ASN A 468 18.57 -12.25 -8.04
CA ASN A 468 18.48 -10.94 -7.42
C ASN A 468 18.74 -10.97 -5.91
N VAL A 469 18.16 -11.95 -5.21
CA VAL A 469 18.40 -12.18 -3.79
C VAL A 469 19.88 -12.46 -3.51
N HIS A 470 20.53 -13.32 -4.30
CA HIS A 470 21.95 -13.61 -4.15
C HIS A 470 22.82 -12.35 -4.35
N GLU A 471 22.55 -11.57 -5.39
CA GLU A 471 23.28 -10.32 -5.67
C GLU A 471 23.05 -9.28 -4.57
N MET A 472 21.79 -9.05 -4.19
CA MET A 472 21.41 -8.03 -3.24
C MET A 472 21.93 -8.30 -1.84
N PHE A 473 21.88 -9.56 -1.38
CA PHE A 473 22.22 -9.95 -0.01
C PHE A 473 23.62 -10.52 0.13
N GLY A 474 24.26 -10.91 -0.97
CA GLY A 474 25.50 -11.66 -0.94
C GLY A 474 25.32 -13.00 -0.23
N LEU A 475 24.18 -13.69 -0.47
CA LEU A 475 23.90 -14.94 0.23
C LEU A 475 24.90 -16.04 -0.14
N GLY A 476 25.33 -16.82 0.84
CA GLY A 476 26.28 -17.91 0.64
C GLY A 476 26.23 -19.02 1.69
N PRO A 477 27.14 -20.00 1.60
CA PRO A 477 27.11 -21.22 2.44
C PRO A 477 27.29 -21.00 3.95
N ASP A 478 27.84 -19.86 4.35
CA ASP A 478 28.01 -19.49 5.76
C ASP A 478 26.72 -18.93 6.39
N ASP A 479 25.69 -18.75 5.57
CA ASP A 479 24.46 -18.08 5.97
C ASP A 479 23.47 -19.00 6.64
N ARG A 480 22.63 -18.41 7.48
CA ARG A 480 21.57 -19.10 8.20
C ARG A 480 20.27 -18.33 8.05
N MET A 481 19.41 -18.81 7.17
CA MET A 481 18.12 -18.20 6.87
C MET A 481 17.08 -18.71 7.87
N LEU A 482 16.39 -17.79 8.54
CA LEU A 482 15.19 -18.14 9.32
C LEU A 482 14.02 -18.45 8.37
N GLN A 483 13.38 -19.60 8.55
CA GLN A 483 12.12 -19.92 7.87
C GLN A 483 10.95 -19.46 8.76
N PHE A 484 10.45 -18.25 8.55
CA PHE A 484 9.41 -17.63 9.37
C PHE A 484 8.03 -17.66 8.71
N ALA A 485 7.91 -17.44 7.41
CA ALA A 485 6.63 -17.34 6.71
C ALA A 485 5.86 -18.68 6.68
N SER A 486 4.53 -18.62 6.63
CA SER A 486 3.73 -19.83 6.30
C SER A 486 4.01 -20.22 4.86
N LEU A 487 3.99 -21.53 4.56
CA LEU A 487 4.14 -22.03 3.19
C LEU A 487 3.04 -21.47 2.25
N SER A 488 1.89 -21.10 2.81
CA SER A 488 0.78 -20.44 2.08
C SER A 488 1.04 -18.97 1.77
N PHE A 489 2.19 -18.43 2.12
CA PHE A 489 2.64 -17.10 1.78
C PHE A 489 3.91 -17.19 0.93
N ASP A 490 3.99 -16.39 -0.12
CA ASP A 490 5.05 -16.44 -1.14
C ASP A 490 6.44 -16.09 -0.59
N VAL A 491 6.53 -15.32 0.48
CA VAL A 491 7.77 -15.09 1.25
C VAL A 491 8.41 -16.41 1.69
N SER A 492 7.66 -17.48 1.94
CA SER A 492 8.27 -18.78 2.24
C SER A 492 9.12 -19.33 1.09
N ALA A 493 8.79 -18.98 -0.16
CA ALA A 493 9.59 -19.32 -1.32
C ALA A 493 10.93 -18.55 -1.32
N PHE A 494 10.95 -17.30 -0.86
CA PHE A 494 12.21 -16.57 -0.62
C PHE A 494 13.06 -17.30 0.42
N GLU A 495 12.49 -17.61 1.59
CA GLU A 495 13.24 -18.22 2.68
C GLU A 495 13.82 -19.59 2.27
N ILE A 496 12.98 -20.46 1.71
CA ILE A 496 13.35 -21.83 1.34
C ILE A 496 14.33 -21.81 0.16
N PHE A 497 13.97 -21.18 -0.95
CA PHE A 497 14.81 -21.23 -2.14
C PHE A 497 16.05 -20.37 -1.98
N GLY A 498 15.95 -19.18 -1.35
CA GLY A 498 17.10 -18.31 -1.12
C GLY A 498 18.18 -18.97 -0.28
N ALA A 499 17.79 -19.76 0.72
CA ALA A 499 18.72 -20.57 1.48
C ALA A 499 19.33 -21.70 0.63
N LEU A 500 18.48 -22.50 -0.02
CA LEU A 500 18.93 -23.74 -0.67
C LEU A 500 19.71 -23.49 -1.97
N THR A 501 19.41 -22.45 -2.73
CA THR A 501 20.14 -22.11 -3.98
C THR A 501 21.49 -21.44 -3.70
N SER A 502 21.65 -20.79 -2.56
CA SER A 502 22.91 -20.17 -2.13
C SER A 502 23.87 -21.15 -1.44
N GLY A 503 23.39 -22.33 -1.05
CA GLY A 503 24.16 -23.29 -0.24
C GLY A 503 24.09 -23.01 1.26
N ALA A 504 23.28 -22.03 1.68
CA ALA A 504 23.07 -21.66 3.07
C ALA A 504 22.28 -22.72 3.85
N ARG A 505 22.14 -22.49 5.16
CA ARG A 505 21.33 -23.34 6.04
C ARG A 505 19.95 -22.73 6.21
N LEU A 506 18.91 -23.53 5.98
CA LEU A 506 17.53 -23.18 6.31
C LEU A 506 17.23 -23.62 7.75
N CYS A 507 16.95 -22.66 8.62
CA CYS A 507 16.64 -22.87 10.03
C CYS A 507 15.12 -22.79 10.25
N LEU A 508 14.49 -23.94 10.44
CA LEU A 508 13.07 -24.05 10.76
C LEU A 508 12.86 -24.13 12.28
N ALA A 509 11.73 -23.58 12.73
CA ALA A 509 11.25 -23.71 14.10
C ALA A 509 9.79 -24.13 14.11
N ARG A 510 9.33 -24.69 15.24
CA ARG A 510 7.91 -24.99 15.45
C ARG A 510 7.09 -23.71 15.43
N GLN A 511 5.82 -23.83 15.05
CA GLN A 511 4.88 -22.70 15.02
C GLN A 511 4.81 -22.02 16.40
N GLU A 512 4.80 -22.79 17.49
CA GLU A 512 4.79 -22.28 18.86
C GLU A 512 6.04 -21.47 19.21
N THR A 513 7.19 -21.86 18.68
CA THR A 513 8.46 -21.14 18.85
C THR A 513 8.41 -19.80 18.13
N LEU A 514 7.96 -19.79 16.87
CA LEU A 514 7.85 -18.57 16.06
C LEU A 514 6.84 -17.56 16.63
N LEU A 515 5.78 -18.05 17.27
CA LEU A 515 4.75 -17.23 17.90
C LEU A 515 5.11 -16.81 19.34
N SER A 516 6.33 -17.08 19.82
CA SER A 516 6.78 -16.65 21.14
C SER A 516 8.01 -15.77 21.01
N VAL A 517 7.89 -14.48 21.34
CA VAL A 517 9.01 -13.50 21.30
C VAL A 517 10.26 -14.06 21.97
N ARG A 518 10.11 -14.65 23.15
CA ARG A 518 11.25 -15.18 23.90
C ARG A 518 11.83 -16.45 23.29
N ALA A 519 10.98 -17.37 22.82
CA ALA A 519 11.45 -18.61 22.20
C ALA A 519 12.10 -18.33 20.85
N LEU A 520 11.51 -17.45 20.05
CA LEU A 520 12.06 -16.96 18.79
C LEU A 520 13.39 -16.24 19.00
N SER A 521 13.49 -15.29 19.94
CA SER A 521 14.76 -14.60 20.21
C SER A 521 15.87 -15.57 20.62
N ARG A 522 15.53 -16.55 21.47
CA ARG A 522 16.47 -17.59 21.89
C ARG A 522 16.91 -18.45 20.71
N PHE A 523 15.95 -18.91 19.90
CA PHE A 523 16.22 -19.69 18.70
C PHE A 523 17.12 -18.92 17.74
N MET A 524 16.82 -17.64 17.47
CA MET A 524 17.62 -16.81 16.59
C MET A 524 19.07 -16.67 17.07
N THR A 525 19.28 -16.47 18.37
CA THR A 525 20.60 -16.35 18.97
C THR A 525 21.36 -17.68 18.99
N GLU A 526 20.72 -18.77 19.43
CA GLU A 526 21.34 -20.11 19.51
C GLU A 526 21.69 -20.65 18.12
N GLN A 527 20.80 -20.46 17.14
CA GLN A 527 21.05 -20.87 15.76
C GLN A 527 21.95 -19.88 15.02
N GLY A 528 22.26 -18.72 15.60
CA GLY A 528 23.11 -17.69 14.98
C GLY A 528 22.55 -17.20 13.65
N ILE A 529 21.26 -16.83 13.63
CA ILE A 529 20.56 -16.47 12.40
C ILE A 529 21.24 -15.30 11.69
N THR A 530 21.53 -15.60 10.42
CA THR A 530 22.05 -14.83 9.32
C THR A 530 21.25 -13.65 8.79
N VAL A 531 20.06 -14.08 8.37
CA VAL A 531 19.17 -13.44 7.43
C VAL A 531 17.77 -13.82 7.87
N MET A 532 16.88 -12.86 7.87
CA MET A 532 15.48 -13.06 8.20
C MET A 532 14.63 -12.17 7.31
N ASP A 533 13.40 -12.63 7.06
CA ASP A 533 12.30 -11.83 6.53
C ASP A 533 11.16 -11.86 7.56
N MET A 534 10.72 -10.71 8.04
CA MET A 534 9.59 -10.63 8.95
C MET A 534 8.72 -9.40 8.68
N PRO A 535 7.39 -9.50 8.90
CA PRO A 535 6.52 -8.33 8.87
C PRO A 535 6.91 -7.32 9.96
N PRO A 536 6.75 -6.01 9.73
CA PRO A 536 7.04 -4.98 10.74
C PRO A 536 6.35 -5.21 12.08
N ALA A 537 5.11 -5.72 12.03
CA ALA A 537 4.30 -6.01 13.19
C ALA A 537 4.96 -7.03 14.15
N VAL A 538 5.71 -8.00 13.63
CA VAL A 538 6.46 -8.98 14.43
C VAL A 538 7.77 -8.37 14.90
N MET A 539 8.47 -7.64 14.03
CA MET A 539 9.76 -7.01 14.34
C MET A 539 9.66 -6.01 15.51
N LYS A 540 8.55 -5.28 15.64
CA LYS A 540 8.28 -4.37 16.76
C LYS A 540 8.26 -5.06 18.12
N LEU A 541 8.03 -6.38 18.16
CA LEU A 541 7.98 -7.14 19.41
C LEU A 541 9.34 -7.66 19.86
N LEU A 542 10.31 -7.72 18.95
CA LEU A 542 11.60 -8.35 19.17
C LEU A 542 12.66 -7.29 19.54
N PRO A 543 13.63 -7.64 20.40
CA PRO A 543 14.74 -6.75 20.74
C PRO A 543 15.77 -6.74 19.60
N GLY A 544 15.53 -5.97 18.54
CA GLY A 544 16.33 -5.99 17.30
C GLY A 544 17.85 -5.85 17.48
N GLN A 545 18.31 -5.14 18.51
CA GLN A 545 19.73 -4.93 18.81
C GLN A 545 20.42 -6.16 19.42
N GLU A 546 19.68 -7.17 19.90
CA GLU A 546 20.21 -8.34 20.60
C GLU A 546 20.58 -9.52 19.68
N PHE A 547 20.56 -9.33 18.35
CA PHE A 547 20.87 -10.39 17.37
C PHE A 547 22.22 -10.13 16.64
N PRO A 548 23.38 -10.36 17.29
CA PRO A 548 24.67 -9.95 16.75
C PRO A 548 25.11 -10.70 15.47
N ALA A 549 24.59 -11.91 15.23
CA ALA A 549 24.86 -12.69 14.01
C ALA A 549 24.05 -12.21 12.80
N LEU A 550 22.94 -11.50 13.04
CA LEU A 550 22.02 -11.07 12.00
C LEU A 550 22.62 -9.93 11.20
N ARG A 551 22.94 -10.18 9.93
CA ARG A 551 23.46 -9.16 9.01
C ARG A 551 22.41 -8.56 8.11
N ILE A 552 21.32 -9.25 7.82
CA ILE A 552 20.26 -8.78 6.92
C ILE A 552 18.93 -8.95 7.62
N ALA A 553 18.31 -7.82 7.91
CA ALA A 553 16.93 -7.73 8.34
C ALA A 553 16.11 -7.29 7.12
N PHE A 554 15.47 -8.25 6.47
CA PHE A 554 14.51 -7.97 5.41
C PHE A 554 13.12 -7.77 6.04
N VAL A 555 12.41 -6.76 5.58
CA VAL A 555 11.08 -6.43 6.07
C VAL A 555 10.18 -6.14 4.88
N GLY A 556 8.98 -6.69 4.90
CA GLY A 556 8.03 -6.50 3.80
C GLY A 556 6.60 -6.75 4.23
N GLY A 557 5.69 -6.54 3.29
CA GLY A 557 4.27 -6.82 3.47
C GLY A 557 3.45 -5.69 4.10
N GLU A 558 4.06 -4.69 4.75
CA GLU A 558 3.38 -3.52 5.36
C GLU A 558 4.25 -2.27 5.38
N ALA A 559 3.62 -1.10 5.51
CA ALA A 559 4.34 0.14 5.80
C ALA A 559 4.79 0.18 7.28
N PHE A 560 5.90 0.85 7.55
CA PHE A 560 6.49 0.99 8.89
C PHE A 560 7.22 2.31 9.05
N SER A 561 7.41 2.77 10.29
CA SER A 561 8.05 4.05 10.57
C SER A 561 9.58 3.97 10.53
N GLY A 562 10.23 5.12 10.28
CA GLY A 562 11.68 5.28 10.42
C GLY A 562 12.23 4.83 11.78
N GLY A 563 11.46 5.00 12.85
CA GLY A 563 11.85 4.51 14.19
C GLY A 563 12.12 3.00 14.24
N LEU A 564 11.40 2.18 13.44
CA LEU A 564 11.68 0.74 13.37
C LEU A 564 13.04 0.46 12.70
N VAL A 565 13.43 1.28 11.71
CA VAL A 565 14.76 1.19 11.08
C VAL A 565 15.84 1.49 12.12
N ASP A 566 15.63 2.52 12.94
CA ASP A 566 16.57 2.93 13.98
C ASP A 566 16.71 1.85 15.08
N ASP A 567 15.60 1.26 15.52
CA ASP A 567 15.59 0.20 16.55
C ASP A 567 16.35 -1.06 16.11
N TRP A 568 16.38 -1.33 14.81
CA TRP A 568 17.06 -2.50 14.22
C TRP A 568 18.44 -2.20 13.66
N SER A 569 18.86 -0.93 13.71
CA SER A 569 20.16 -0.48 13.23
C SER A 569 21.29 -0.97 14.14
N VAL A 570 22.16 -1.80 13.57
CA VAL A 570 23.39 -2.30 14.21
C VAL A 570 24.53 -2.16 13.19
N PRO A 571 25.75 -1.77 13.59
CA PRO A 571 26.87 -1.66 12.66
C PRO A 571 27.09 -2.94 11.85
N GLY A 572 27.18 -2.82 10.53
CA GLY A 572 27.36 -3.94 9.61
C GLY A 572 26.09 -4.71 9.25
N ARG A 573 24.94 -4.39 9.88
CA ARG A 573 23.64 -4.93 9.49
C ARG A 573 23.00 -4.05 8.42
N ARG A 574 22.42 -4.69 7.41
CA ARG A 574 21.63 -4.07 6.35
C ARG A 574 20.16 -4.30 6.65
N PHE A 575 19.38 -3.22 6.56
CA PHE A 575 17.94 -3.24 6.77
C PHE A 575 17.27 -2.96 5.43
N ILE A 576 16.49 -3.92 4.93
CA ILE A 576 15.99 -3.89 3.56
C ILE A 576 14.47 -3.83 3.58
N ASN A 577 13.89 -2.77 3.02
CA ASN A 577 12.46 -2.67 2.76
C ASN A 577 12.15 -3.36 1.44
N GLY A 578 11.39 -4.44 1.49
CA GLY A 578 10.93 -5.22 0.35
C GLY A 578 9.47 -4.95 0.03
N TYR A 579 9.20 -4.68 -1.24
CA TYR A 579 7.86 -4.56 -1.78
C TYR A 579 7.66 -5.52 -2.95
N GLY A 580 6.57 -6.28 -2.89
CA GLY A 580 6.04 -6.99 -4.05
C GLY A 580 4.66 -7.57 -3.79
N PRO A 581 3.78 -7.58 -4.81
CA PRO A 581 2.60 -8.44 -4.80
C PRO A 581 2.99 -9.86 -5.22
N THR A 582 2.19 -10.86 -4.85
CA THR A 582 2.40 -12.26 -5.27
C THR A 582 2.47 -12.43 -6.78
N GLU A 583 1.71 -11.62 -7.52
CA GLU A 583 1.74 -11.59 -8.98
C GLU A 583 3.09 -11.13 -9.59
N GLY A 584 4.00 -10.59 -8.79
CA GLY A 584 5.36 -10.21 -9.16
C GLY A 584 6.46 -11.12 -8.62
N THR A 585 6.11 -12.27 -8.03
CA THR A 585 7.03 -13.22 -7.38
C THR A 585 7.76 -12.62 -6.17
N VAL A 586 7.07 -12.59 -5.04
CA VAL A 586 7.58 -12.18 -3.72
C VAL A 586 7.96 -10.69 -3.61
N THR A 587 9.10 -10.29 -4.16
CA THR A 587 9.61 -8.91 -4.07
C THR A 587 10.05 -8.44 -5.46
N VAL A 588 9.59 -7.24 -5.82
CA VAL A 588 9.86 -6.61 -7.13
C VAL A 588 10.59 -5.29 -7.01
N ILE A 589 10.45 -4.62 -5.87
CA ILE A 589 11.05 -3.32 -5.56
C ILE A 589 11.68 -3.44 -4.18
N ALA A 590 12.89 -2.91 -4.00
CA ALA A 590 13.55 -2.89 -2.70
C ALA A 590 14.33 -1.60 -2.45
N GLU A 591 14.46 -1.24 -1.18
CA GLU A 591 15.29 -0.15 -0.66
C GLU A 591 16.17 -0.65 0.48
N GLU A 592 17.46 -0.31 0.46
CA GLU A 592 18.30 -0.44 1.65
C GLU A 592 18.11 0.80 2.53
N CYS A 593 17.42 0.61 3.66
CA CYS A 593 17.06 1.68 4.55
C CYS A 593 18.26 2.24 5.31
N ARG A 594 18.31 3.57 5.40
CA ARG A 594 19.35 4.30 6.15
C ARG A 594 18.81 4.75 7.53
N PRO A 595 19.45 4.35 8.63
CA PRO A 595 19.09 4.83 9.97
C PRO A 595 19.14 6.37 10.06
N GLY A 596 18.17 6.96 10.74
CA GLY A 596 18.03 8.42 10.93
C GLY A 596 17.66 9.21 9.68
N ALA A 597 17.39 8.55 8.54
CA ALA A 597 17.10 9.23 7.27
C ALA A 597 15.61 9.48 7.02
N TYR A 598 14.71 8.96 7.87
CA TYR A 598 13.27 8.96 7.61
C TYR A 598 12.49 9.54 8.79
N GLU A 599 11.77 10.64 8.55
CA GLU A 599 10.80 11.19 9.51
C GLU A 599 9.47 10.41 9.51
N GLY A 600 9.16 9.72 8.40
CA GLY A 600 7.97 8.91 8.20
C GLY A 600 8.29 7.48 7.77
N SER A 601 7.45 6.90 6.91
CA SER A 601 7.74 5.60 6.31
C SER A 601 8.85 5.73 5.27
N PRO A 602 9.81 4.80 5.21
CA PRO A 602 10.81 4.80 4.14
C PRO A 602 10.16 4.49 2.79
N PRO A 603 10.73 4.98 1.67
CA PRO A 603 10.29 4.60 0.34
C PRO A 603 10.45 3.08 0.16
N ILE A 604 9.64 2.51 -0.74
CA ILE A 604 9.75 1.09 -1.10
C ILE A 604 10.98 0.83 -1.98
N GLY A 605 11.52 1.87 -2.63
CA GLY A 605 12.82 1.81 -3.32
C GLY A 605 12.72 1.72 -4.82
N ARG A 606 13.58 0.91 -5.45
CA ARG A 606 13.69 0.77 -6.92
C ARG A 606 13.40 -0.66 -7.37
N PRO A 607 13.03 -0.87 -8.65
CA PRO A 607 12.85 -2.21 -9.18
C PRO A 607 14.12 -3.06 -9.03
N MET A 608 13.93 -4.33 -8.67
CA MET A 608 14.98 -5.34 -8.65
C MET A 608 15.42 -5.69 -10.09
N GLY A 609 16.49 -6.48 -10.24
CA GLY A 609 16.98 -6.93 -11.53
C GLY A 609 15.92 -7.67 -12.35
N ASN A 610 15.88 -7.35 -13.64
CA ASN A 610 14.90 -7.78 -14.63
C ASN A 610 13.45 -7.40 -14.31
N MET A 611 13.21 -6.53 -13.32
CA MET A 611 11.91 -5.96 -13.00
C MET A 611 11.82 -4.51 -13.46
N ARG A 612 10.60 -4.08 -13.77
CA ARG A 612 10.30 -2.71 -14.17
C ARG A 612 9.16 -2.17 -13.34
N ALA A 613 9.12 -0.86 -13.12
CA ALA A 613 8.01 -0.19 -12.47
C ALA A 613 7.64 1.10 -13.20
N TYR A 614 6.34 1.37 -13.25
CA TYR A 614 5.74 2.55 -13.87
C TYR A 614 4.68 3.13 -12.94
N VAL A 615 4.63 4.46 -12.86
CA VAL A 615 3.57 5.19 -12.14
C VAL A 615 2.63 5.80 -13.17
N LEU A 616 1.43 5.25 -13.26
CA LEU A 616 0.50 5.54 -14.35
C LEU A 616 -0.82 6.13 -13.86
N ASP A 617 -1.44 6.96 -14.68
CA ASP A 617 -2.82 7.37 -14.49
C ASP A 617 -3.82 6.27 -14.94
N ARG A 618 -5.12 6.51 -14.74
CA ARG A 618 -6.19 5.58 -15.17
C ARG A 618 -6.23 5.27 -16.68
N ARG A 619 -5.55 6.09 -17.49
CA ARG A 619 -5.43 5.93 -18.96
C ARG A 619 -4.08 5.31 -19.35
N ARG A 620 -3.32 4.80 -18.38
CA ARG A 620 -1.98 4.22 -18.55
C ARG A 620 -0.97 5.21 -19.14
N GLN A 621 -1.12 6.50 -18.86
CA GLN A 621 -0.11 7.52 -19.19
C GLN A 621 0.85 7.71 -18.02
N LEU A 622 2.13 7.94 -18.32
CA LEU A 622 3.15 8.22 -17.31
C LEU A 622 2.87 9.55 -16.61
N LEU A 623 3.10 9.56 -15.30
CA LEU A 623 2.92 10.75 -14.46
C LEU A 623 4.27 11.39 -14.10
N PRO A 624 4.33 12.73 -13.95
CA PRO A 624 5.51 13.42 -13.44
C PRO A 624 5.90 12.94 -12.03
N THR A 625 7.18 13.05 -11.70
CA THR A 625 7.68 12.79 -10.34
C THR A 625 6.89 13.60 -9.30
N GLY A 626 6.64 13.01 -8.14
CA GLY A 626 5.85 13.59 -7.04
C GLY A 626 4.34 13.41 -7.20
N THR A 627 3.85 13.06 -8.39
CA THR A 627 2.41 12.88 -8.63
C THR A 627 1.95 11.47 -8.21
N PRO A 628 0.93 11.34 -7.35
CA PRO A 628 0.31 10.06 -7.02
C PRO A 628 -0.28 9.39 -8.26
N GLY A 629 0.01 8.11 -8.45
CA GLY A 629 -0.51 7.29 -9.53
C GLY A 629 -0.52 5.81 -9.16
N GLU A 630 -1.15 5.01 -10.00
CA GLU A 630 -1.20 3.58 -9.80
C GLU A 630 0.14 2.94 -10.17
N LEU A 631 0.64 2.04 -9.34
CA LEU A 631 1.83 1.25 -9.63
C LEU A 631 1.51 0.12 -10.61
N TRP A 632 2.34 0.05 -11.65
CA TRP A 632 2.37 -1.06 -12.60
C TRP A 632 3.77 -1.65 -12.62
N ILE A 633 3.87 -2.97 -12.64
CA ILE A 633 5.14 -3.69 -12.63
C ILE A 633 5.29 -4.58 -13.85
N GLY A 634 6.49 -4.70 -14.38
CA GLY A 634 6.81 -5.53 -15.54
C GLY A 634 8.06 -6.38 -15.31
N GLY A 635 8.37 -7.25 -16.28
CA GLY A 635 9.62 -7.99 -16.31
C GLY A 635 9.53 -9.48 -15.92
N ALA A 636 10.69 -10.11 -15.72
CA ALA A 636 10.83 -11.57 -15.65
C ALA A 636 10.18 -12.22 -14.41
N GLY A 637 9.95 -11.44 -13.35
CA GLY A 637 9.28 -11.89 -12.13
C GLY A 637 7.76 -11.95 -12.21
N LEU A 638 7.14 -11.52 -13.32
CA LEU A 638 5.68 -11.59 -13.44
C LEU A 638 5.16 -13.02 -13.44
N ALA A 639 4.06 -13.23 -12.71
CA ALA A 639 3.28 -14.45 -12.75
C ALA A 639 2.76 -14.74 -14.17
N ARG A 640 2.44 -16.02 -14.42
CA ARG A 640 1.74 -16.42 -15.63
C ARG A 640 0.34 -15.78 -15.68
N GLY A 641 -0.35 -15.76 -14.55
CA GLY A 641 -1.71 -15.24 -14.38
C GLY A 641 -2.42 -15.88 -13.20
N TYR A 642 -3.75 -15.95 -13.28
CA TYR A 642 -4.61 -16.57 -12.28
C TYR A 642 -5.17 -17.92 -12.74
N LEU A 643 -5.14 -18.91 -11.85
CA LEU A 643 -5.61 -20.27 -12.12
C LEU A 643 -7.09 -20.27 -12.52
N GLY A 644 -7.39 -20.75 -13.73
CA GLY A 644 -8.77 -20.89 -14.21
C GLY A 644 -9.53 -19.56 -14.28
N ARG A 645 -8.84 -18.40 -14.40
CA ARG A 645 -9.45 -17.07 -14.50
C ARG A 645 -8.80 -16.24 -15.63
N PRO A 646 -9.02 -16.60 -16.90
CA PRO A 646 -8.41 -15.89 -18.03
C PRO A 646 -8.87 -14.43 -18.14
N GLU A 647 -10.15 -14.13 -17.89
CA GLU A 647 -10.69 -12.76 -17.94
C GLU A 647 -10.01 -11.84 -16.91
N LEU A 648 -9.88 -12.31 -15.65
CA LEU A 648 -9.17 -11.56 -14.61
C LEU A 648 -7.67 -11.42 -14.93
N THR A 649 -7.08 -12.45 -15.55
CA THR A 649 -5.68 -12.39 -16.00
C THR A 649 -5.51 -11.32 -17.07
N GLU A 650 -6.38 -11.27 -18.08
CA GLU A 650 -6.33 -10.25 -19.13
C GLU A 650 -6.65 -8.84 -18.59
N GLU A 651 -7.53 -8.72 -17.59
CA GLU A 651 -7.81 -7.45 -16.92
C GLU A 651 -6.57 -6.90 -16.21
N ARG A 652 -5.83 -7.74 -15.49
CA ARG A 652 -4.74 -7.34 -14.61
C ARG A 652 -3.35 -7.37 -15.25
N PHE A 653 -3.10 -8.26 -16.21
CA PHE A 653 -1.85 -8.38 -16.95
C PHE A 653 -2.06 -7.87 -18.37
N LYS A 654 -1.57 -6.66 -18.65
CA LYS A 654 -1.71 -5.98 -19.95
C LYS A 654 -0.40 -6.01 -20.73
N PRO A 655 -0.43 -5.90 -22.07
CA PRO A 655 0.78 -5.63 -22.85
C PRO A 655 1.50 -4.38 -22.35
N ASP A 656 2.83 -4.43 -22.32
CA ASP A 656 3.69 -3.30 -21.95
C ASP A 656 3.77 -2.31 -23.13
N PRO A 657 3.20 -1.10 -23.02
CA PRO A 657 3.20 -0.14 -24.12
C PRO A 657 4.55 0.57 -24.32
N PHE A 658 5.50 0.39 -23.39
CA PHE A 658 6.78 1.09 -23.37
C PHE A 658 7.93 0.26 -23.96
N LEU A 659 7.67 -1.02 -24.25
CA LEU A 659 8.63 -1.93 -24.85
C LEU A 659 8.20 -2.31 -26.27
N SER A 660 9.18 -2.59 -27.12
CA SER A 660 8.95 -3.07 -28.49
C SER A 660 8.65 -4.58 -28.56
N ASP A 661 8.92 -5.30 -27.47
CA ASP A 661 8.65 -6.73 -27.37
C ASP A 661 7.13 -6.96 -27.24
N PRO A 662 6.48 -7.63 -28.20
CA PRO A 662 5.04 -7.85 -28.18
C PRO A 662 4.57 -8.77 -27.06
N ASP A 663 5.47 -9.60 -26.51
CA ASP A 663 5.16 -10.54 -25.43
C ASP A 663 5.41 -9.92 -24.03
N ALA A 664 5.98 -8.72 -23.98
CA ALA A 664 6.18 -7.99 -22.72
C ALA A 664 4.84 -7.59 -22.10
N ARG A 665 4.71 -7.83 -20.79
CA ARG A 665 3.51 -7.56 -20.02
C ARG A 665 3.83 -6.67 -18.82
N ILE A 666 2.84 -5.90 -18.40
CA ILE A 666 2.78 -5.18 -17.14
C ILE A 666 1.57 -5.63 -16.33
N TYR A 667 1.75 -5.78 -15.02
CA TYR A 667 0.72 -6.13 -14.05
C TYR A 667 0.25 -4.89 -13.28
N ARG A 668 -1.07 -4.73 -13.20
CA ARG A 668 -1.77 -3.68 -12.46
C ARG A 668 -1.88 -4.04 -10.97
N THR A 669 -1.11 -3.41 -10.10
CA THR A 669 -1.04 -3.85 -8.69
C THR A 669 -2.22 -3.39 -7.83
N GLY A 670 -2.90 -2.31 -8.22
CA GLY A 670 -3.92 -1.63 -7.40
C GLY A 670 -3.35 -0.76 -6.28
N ASP A 671 -2.03 -0.57 -6.24
CA ASP A 671 -1.35 0.23 -5.22
C ASP A 671 -1.12 1.66 -5.71
N LEU A 672 -1.34 2.64 -4.83
CA LEU A 672 -1.09 4.05 -5.08
C LEU A 672 0.32 4.39 -4.62
N VAL A 673 1.12 4.95 -5.52
CA VAL A 673 2.52 5.34 -5.27
C VAL A 673 2.80 6.70 -5.88
N ARG A 674 3.94 7.30 -5.53
CA ARG A 674 4.54 8.40 -6.30
C ARG A 674 6.01 8.12 -6.58
N LEU A 675 6.47 8.58 -7.73
CA LEU A 675 7.88 8.47 -8.14
C LEU A 675 8.65 9.68 -7.61
N LEU A 676 9.72 9.44 -6.85
CA LEU A 676 10.59 10.48 -6.33
C LEU A 676 11.58 10.97 -7.41
N PRO A 677 12.14 12.19 -7.29
CA PRO A 677 13.06 12.75 -8.29
C PRO A 677 14.33 11.93 -8.52
N ASP A 678 14.72 11.09 -7.56
CA ASP A 678 15.86 10.19 -7.72
C ASP A 678 15.49 8.89 -8.43
N GLY A 679 14.21 8.57 -8.61
CA GLY A 679 13.71 7.32 -9.20
C GLY A 679 13.34 6.24 -8.19
N ARG A 680 13.35 6.54 -6.87
CA ARG A 680 12.72 5.68 -5.86
C ARG A 680 11.21 5.86 -5.85
N LEU A 681 10.49 4.85 -5.39
CA LEU A 681 9.04 4.85 -5.26
C LEU A 681 8.64 5.01 -3.79
N ASP A 682 7.66 5.88 -3.55
CA ASP A 682 7.05 6.11 -2.25
C ASP A 682 5.62 5.55 -2.26
N PHE A 683 5.29 4.73 -1.26
CA PHE A 683 4.00 4.02 -1.18
C PHE A 683 2.98 4.86 -0.41
N LEU A 684 1.83 5.13 -1.05
CA LEU A 684 0.80 6.02 -0.51
C LEU A 684 -0.45 5.27 -0.04
N GLY A 685 -0.65 4.03 -0.47
CA GLY A 685 -1.80 3.21 -0.08
C GLY A 685 -2.29 2.33 -1.22
N ARG A 686 -3.58 1.99 -1.19
CA ARG A 686 -4.27 1.24 -2.24
C ARG A 686 -5.38 2.05 -2.87
N VAL A 687 -5.64 1.80 -4.15
CA VAL A 687 -6.72 2.43 -4.92
C VAL A 687 -8.03 1.67 -4.71
N ASP A 688 -7.96 0.37 -4.40
CA ASP A 688 -9.08 -0.51 -4.11
C ASP A 688 -9.32 -0.67 -2.60
N ASP A 689 -10.41 -1.36 -2.24
CA ASP A 689 -10.79 -1.66 -0.85
C ASP A 689 -9.92 -2.79 -0.23
N GLN A 690 -8.75 -3.09 -0.78
CA GLN A 690 -7.86 -4.07 -0.20
C GLN A 690 -6.96 -3.44 0.85
N VAL A 691 -6.64 -4.21 1.87
CA VAL A 691 -5.83 -3.74 3.01
C VAL A 691 -4.71 -4.72 3.33
N LYS A 692 -3.62 -4.20 3.90
CA LYS A 692 -2.54 -5.00 4.48
C LYS A 692 -2.67 -4.93 6.00
N LEU A 693 -2.86 -6.07 6.65
CA LEU A 693 -3.00 -6.17 8.10
C LEU A 693 -2.21 -7.35 8.63
N ARG A 694 -1.25 -7.06 9.52
CA ARG A 694 -0.31 -7.99 10.14
C ARG A 694 0.49 -8.83 9.12
N GLY A 695 0.84 -8.22 8.00
CA GLY A 695 1.52 -8.85 6.86
C GLY A 695 0.61 -9.61 5.91
N PHE A 696 -0.70 -9.73 6.23
CA PHE A 696 -1.67 -10.39 5.37
C PHE A 696 -2.36 -9.41 4.44
N ARG A 697 -2.52 -9.82 3.18
CA ARG A 697 -3.30 -9.11 2.18
C ARG A 697 -4.77 -9.56 2.28
N ILE A 698 -5.65 -8.64 2.67
CA ILE A 698 -7.08 -8.90 2.93
C ILE A 698 -7.93 -8.09 1.96
N GLU A 699 -8.74 -8.77 1.16
CA GLU A 699 -9.81 -8.15 0.37
C GLU A 699 -11.01 -7.92 1.29
N LEU A 700 -11.34 -6.66 1.59
CA LEU A 700 -12.49 -6.36 2.46
C LEU A 700 -13.80 -6.92 1.88
N GLY A 701 -13.94 -6.91 0.55
CA GLY A 701 -15.06 -7.51 -0.16
C GLY A 701 -15.27 -9.01 0.10
N GLU A 702 -14.20 -9.78 0.37
CA GLU A 702 -14.32 -11.21 0.73
C GLU A 702 -14.97 -11.38 2.11
N VAL A 703 -14.62 -10.51 3.04
CA VAL A 703 -15.22 -10.49 4.38
C VAL A 703 -16.67 -9.98 4.32
N GLU A 704 -16.93 -8.94 3.53
CA GLU A 704 -18.26 -8.39 3.27
C GLU A 704 -19.21 -9.44 2.64
N ALA A 705 -18.72 -10.20 1.66
CA ALA A 705 -19.50 -11.25 1.01
C ALA A 705 -19.91 -12.35 1.99
N VAL A 706 -18.98 -12.86 2.80
CA VAL A 706 -19.28 -13.88 3.82
C VAL A 706 -20.21 -13.35 4.90
N LEU A 707 -20.07 -12.09 5.31
CA LEU A 707 -21.03 -11.43 6.21
C LEU A 707 -22.43 -11.40 5.63
N ALA A 708 -22.56 -11.05 4.34
CA ALA A 708 -23.83 -10.96 3.64
C ALA A 708 -24.52 -12.34 3.44
N GLU A 709 -23.78 -13.45 3.54
CA GLU A 709 -24.36 -14.80 3.54
C GLU A 709 -25.10 -15.15 4.83
N HIS A 710 -24.91 -14.40 5.93
CA HIS A 710 -25.63 -14.66 7.18
C HIS A 710 -27.11 -14.32 7.02
N PRO A 711 -28.06 -15.23 7.31
CA PRO A 711 -29.50 -14.97 7.11
C PRO A 711 -30.02 -13.74 7.85
N GLY A 712 -29.41 -13.42 8.99
CA GLY A 712 -29.69 -12.24 9.80
C GLY A 712 -29.06 -10.94 9.29
N VAL A 713 -28.32 -10.91 8.18
CA VAL A 713 -27.63 -9.69 7.67
C VAL A 713 -28.29 -9.22 6.37
N ARG A 714 -28.75 -7.96 6.33
CA ARG A 714 -29.30 -7.33 5.11
C ARG A 714 -28.23 -6.67 4.24
N ALA A 715 -27.24 -6.09 4.87
CA ALA A 715 -26.13 -5.41 4.22
C ALA A 715 -24.91 -5.44 5.15
N ALA A 716 -23.72 -5.50 4.57
CA ALA A 716 -22.48 -5.49 5.32
C ALA A 716 -21.45 -4.57 4.64
N ALA A 717 -20.58 -3.99 5.46
CA ALA A 717 -19.38 -3.29 5.02
C ALA A 717 -18.25 -3.68 5.96
N VAL A 718 -17.01 -3.72 5.46
CA VAL A 718 -15.84 -3.98 6.31
C VAL A 718 -14.83 -2.87 6.06
N LEU A 719 -14.18 -2.42 7.13
CA LEU A 719 -13.19 -1.35 7.07
C LEU A 719 -12.00 -1.70 7.96
N LEU A 720 -10.78 -1.47 7.46
CA LEU A 720 -9.62 -1.39 8.32
C LEU A 720 -9.59 -0.02 8.98
N ARG A 721 -9.67 -0.01 10.31
CA ARG A 721 -9.64 1.22 11.12
C ARG A 721 -8.42 1.29 11.98
N GLU A 722 -7.91 2.50 12.14
CA GLU A 722 -6.84 2.83 13.07
C GLU A 722 -7.30 4.00 13.93
N ASP A 723 -8.15 3.69 14.93
CA ASP A 723 -8.66 4.72 15.85
C ASP A 723 -7.59 5.17 16.87
N ASN A 724 -6.55 4.34 17.08
CA ASN A 724 -5.35 4.64 17.87
C ASN A 724 -4.10 4.44 16.99
N PRO A 725 -3.14 5.40 16.95
CA PRO A 725 -1.93 5.28 16.14
C PRO A 725 -1.13 4.00 16.42
N GLY A 726 -0.78 3.27 15.38
CA GLY A 726 -0.03 2.01 15.41
C GLY A 726 -0.86 0.76 15.63
N HIS A 727 -2.19 0.85 15.78
CA HIS A 727 -3.07 -0.26 16.14
C HIS A 727 -4.23 -0.47 15.15
N PRO A 728 -3.94 -0.78 13.87
CA PRO A 728 -4.99 -1.07 12.89
C PRO A 728 -5.76 -2.34 13.24
N ARG A 729 -7.08 -2.31 13.05
CA ARG A 729 -8.00 -3.43 13.31
C ARG A 729 -9.08 -3.51 12.23
N LEU A 730 -9.55 -4.72 11.97
CA LEU A 730 -10.63 -4.96 11.01
C LEU A 730 -11.98 -4.82 11.73
N VAL A 731 -12.89 -3.99 11.20
CA VAL A 731 -14.23 -3.78 11.78
C VAL A 731 -15.30 -4.16 10.77
N GLY A 732 -16.21 -5.05 11.18
CA GLY A 732 -17.37 -5.47 10.39
C GLY A 732 -18.61 -4.68 10.76
N TYR A 733 -19.21 -4.00 9.79
CA TYR A 733 -20.47 -3.29 9.94
C TYR A 733 -21.57 -4.14 9.34
N ALA A 734 -22.65 -4.35 10.08
CA ALA A 734 -23.78 -5.14 9.59
C ALA A 734 -25.10 -4.42 9.88
N VAL A 735 -26.01 -4.48 8.90
CA VAL A 735 -27.40 -4.09 9.07
C VAL A 735 -28.20 -5.34 9.36
N ALA A 736 -28.66 -5.48 10.60
CA ALA A 736 -29.37 -6.68 11.06
C ALA A 736 -30.75 -6.79 10.42
N ALA A 737 -31.14 -7.98 9.97
CA ALA A 737 -32.47 -8.31 9.44
C ALA A 737 -33.54 -8.27 10.54
N ASP A 738 -33.16 -8.63 11.76
CA ASP A 738 -33.95 -8.59 13.00
C ASP A 738 -33.07 -8.18 14.20
N ASP A 739 -33.70 -7.77 15.31
CA ASP A 739 -33.00 -7.29 16.51
C ASP A 739 -32.32 -8.41 17.32
N ALA A 740 -32.38 -9.67 16.84
CA ALA A 740 -31.80 -10.82 17.52
C ALA A 740 -30.32 -11.03 17.16
N LEU A 741 -29.85 -10.46 16.03
CA LEU A 741 -28.49 -10.64 15.57
C LEU A 741 -27.47 -10.04 16.55
N THR A 742 -26.48 -10.84 16.93
CA THR A 742 -25.40 -10.41 17.83
C THR A 742 -24.03 -10.41 17.14
N ALA A 743 -23.10 -9.60 17.65
CA ALA A 743 -21.69 -9.60 17.23
C ALA A 743 -21.02 -10.99 17.39
N ALA A 744 -21.45 -11.78 18.39
CA ALA A 744 -20.93 -13.11 18.63
C ALA A 744 -21.34 -14.10 17.53
N GLU A 745 -22.58 -14.04 17.06
CA GLU A 745 -23.08 -14.87 15.95
C GLU A 745 -22.38 -14.52 14.64
N LEU A 746 -22.20 -13.24 14.35
CA LEU A 746 -21.42 -12.79 13.19
C LEU A 746 -19.98 -13.30 13.24
N ARG A 747 -19.31 -13.16 14.40
CA ARG A 747 -17.94 -13.65 14.55
C ARG A 747 -17.83 -15.16 14.31
N ALA A 748 -18.74 -15.95 14.88
CA ALA A 748 -18.76 -17.40 14.71
C ALA A 748 -18.99 -17.78 13.23
N HIS A 749 -19.98 -17.15 12.59
CA HIS A 749 -20.30 -17.35 11.17
C HIS A 749 -19.09 -17.10 10.26
N LEU A 750 -18.30 -16.06 10.54
CA LEU A 750 -17.09 -15.74 9.79
C LEU A 750 -15.95 -16.71 10.09
N ALA A 751 -15.72 -17.03 11.36
CA ALA A 751 -14.63 -17.94 11.77
C ALA A 751 -14.75 -19.34 11.17
N ASP A 752 -15.96 -19.81 10.88
CA ASP A 752 -16.20 -21.10 10.24
C ASP A 752 -15.81 -21.15 8.75
N ARG A 753 -15.70 -19.99 8.07
CA ARG A 753 -15.46 -19.90 6.61
C ARG A 753 -14.20 -19.16 6.21
N LEU A 754 -13.78 -18.21 7.02
CA LEU A 754 -12.65 -17.34 6.73
C LEU A 754 -11.44 -17.72 7.59
N PRO A 755 -10.21 -17.55 7.08
CA PRO A 755 -9.01 -17.61 7.90
C PRO A 755 -9.11 -16.63 9.08
N ALA A 756 -8.51 -17.00 10.20
CA ALA A 756 -8.57 -16.21 11.44
C ALA A 756 -8.14 -14.74 11.26
N HIS A 757 -7.18 -14.44 10.38
CA HIS A 757 -6.72 -13.08 10.13
C HIS A 757 -7.70 -12.21 9.32
N MET A 758 -8.71 -12.81 8.69
CA MET A 758 -9.78 -12.11 7.94
C MET A 758 -11.05 -11.88 8.77
N VAL A 759 -11.15 -12.46 9.97
CA VAL A 759 -12.30 -12.27 10.85
C VAL A 759 -12.16 -10.89 11.56
N PRO A 760 -13.15 -9.99 11.46
CA PRO A 760 -13.11 -8.69 12.13
C PRO A 760 -12.87 -8.77 13.64
N ASP A 761 -12.03 -7.88 14.14
CA ASP A 761 -11.74 -7.72 15.56
C ASP A 761 -12.97 -7.15 16.30
N ALA A 762 -13.82 -6.36 15.63
CA ALA A 762 -15.05 -5.78 16.18
C ALA A 762 -16.23 -5.82 15.18
N PHE A 763 -17.46 -5.82 15.70
CA PHE A 763 -18.69 -5.73 14.90
C PHE A 763 -19.57 -4.59 15.37
N VAL A 764 -20.04 -3.75 14.45
CA VAL A 764 -20.94 -2.63 14.72
C VAL A 764 -22.26 -2.88 13.98
N LEU A 765 -23.36 -2.97 14.73
CA LEU A 765 -24.69 -3.10 14.17
C LEU A 765 -25.26 -1.72 13.88
N LEU A 766 -25.70 -1.50 12.64
CA LEU A 766 -26.26 -0.24 12.16
C LEU A 766 -27.70 -0.42 11.71
N GLU A 767 -28.53 0.61 11.87
CA GLU A 767 -29.87 0.62 11.28
C GLU A 767 -29.80 0.62 9.74
N ALA A 768 -28.83 1.36 9.18
CA ALA A 768 -28.52 1.42 7.76
C ALA A 768 -27.04 1.76 7.54
N LEU A 769 -26.47 1.35 6.41
CA LEU A 769 -25.13 1.79 6.00
C LEU A 769 -25.20 3.25 5.50
N PRO A 770 -24.25 4.12 5.91
CA PRO A 770 -24.18 5.48 5.38
C PRO A 770 -23.89 5.43 3.89
N LEU A 771 -24.61 6.24 3.10
CA LEU A 771 -24.44 6.34 1.66
C LEU A 771 -23.96 7.75 1.28
N SER A 772 -23.03 7.81 0.35
CA SER A 772 -22.64 9.04 -0.34
C SER A 772 -23.80 9.58 -1.20
N PRO A 773 -23.75 10.85 -1.64
CA PRO A 773 -24.73 11.40 -2.60
C PRO A 773 -24.85 10.59 -3.91
N SER A 774 -23.83 9.80 -4.26
CA SER A 774 -23.81 8.90 -5.42
C SER A 774 -24.51 7.55 -5.19
N GLY A 775 -25.02 7.28 -3.98
CA GLY A 775 -25.67 6.02 -3.61
C GLY A 775 -24.71 4.88 -3.25
N LYS A 776 -23.38 5.11 -3.25
CA LYS A 776 -22.37 4.15 -2.75
C LYS A 776 -22.17 4.26 -1.25
N ILE A 777 -21.78 3.17 -0.58
CA ILE A 777 -21.43 3.16 0.85
C ILE A 777 -20.35 4.20 1.13
N ASP A 778 -20.63 5.12 2.04
CA ASP A 778 -19.66 6.11 2.53
C ASP A 778 -18.88 5.54 3.72
N ARG A 779 -17.79 4.83 3.42
CA ARG A 779 -16.94 4.19 4.44
C ARG A 779 -16.30 5.19 5.41
N ARG A 780 -16.13 6.47 5.02
CA ARG A 780 -15.56 7.51 5.90
C ARG A 780 -16.52 7.91 7.02
N SER A 781 -17.82 7.79 6.76
CA SER A 781 -18.88 8.09 7.71
C SER A 781 -19.26 6.91 8.62
N LEU A 782 -18.59 5.76 8.47
CA LEU A 782 -18.80 4.62 9.37
C LEU A 782 -18.28 4.97 10.78
N PRO A 783 -19.10 4.76 11.84
CA PRO A 783 -18.73 5.13 13.19
C PRO A 783 -17.62 4.23 13.74
N ALA A 784 -16.81 4.74 14.67
CA ALA A 784 -15.90 3.89 15.43
C ALA A 784 -16.69 2.94 16.36
N PRO A 785 -16.22 1.70 16.58
CA PRO A 785 -16.87 0.80 17.53
C PRO A 785 -16.85 1.40 18.95
N ALA A 786 -18.01 1.46 19.61
CA ALA A 786 -18.09 1.88 21.00
C ALA A 786 -17.46 0.84 21.92
N ALA A 787 -17.10 1.22 23.16
CA ALA A 787 -16.63 0.26 24.16
C ALA A 787 -17.64 -0.89 24.40
N ALA A 788 -18.94 -0.61 24.24
CA ALA A 788 -20.02 -1.59 24.28
C ALA A 788 -20.07 -2.51 23.04
N ASP A 789 -19.54 -2.09 21.89
CA ASP A 789 -19.43 -2.93 20.68
C ASP A 789 -18.17 -3.82 20.73
N LEU A 790 -17.22 -3.46 21.60
CA LEU A 790 -16.03 -4.25 21.95
C LEU A 790 -16.31 -5.23 23.11
N THR A 791 -17.38 -5.04 23.87
CA THR A 791 -17.74 -5.86 25.03
C THR A 791 -19.08 -6.54 24.80
N ALA A 792 -19.13 -7.87 24.76
CA ALA A 792 -20.42 -8.55 24.80
C ALA A 792 -21.15 -8.12 26.09
N ALA A 793 -22.33 -7.50 25.96
CA ALA A 793 -23.13 -6.93 27.05
C ALA A 793 -23.32 -7.91 28.24
N ARG A 794 -22.36 -7.94 29.16
CA ARG A 794 -22.37 -8.78 30.37
C ARG A 794 -22.05 -7.92 31.58
N ALA A 795 -22.62 -8.30 32.73
CA ALA A 795 -22.38 -7.62 33.99
C ALA A 795 -20.87 -7.67 34.34
N VAL A 796 -20.23 -6.51 34.44
CA VAL A 796 -18.81 -6.36 34.77
C VAL A 796 -18.55 -6.91 36.17
N VAL A 797 -17.95 -8.10 36.26
CA VAL A 797 -17.45 -8.65 37.53
C VAL A 797 -16.03 -8.16 37.71
N ALA A 798 -15.81 -7.28 38.70
CA ALA A 798 -14.49 -6.71 38.96
C ALA A 798 -13.44 -7.77 39.40
N PRO A 799 -12.14 -7.53 39.16
CA PRO A 799 -11.05 -8.38 39.64
C PRO A 799 -11.14 -8.70 41.14
N ARG A 800 -11.15 -9.99 41.47
CA ARG A 800 -11.45 -10.51 42.82
C ARG A 800 -10.22 -10.58 43.72
N ASN A 801 -9.02 -10.64 43.14
CA ASN A 801 -7.76 -10.75 43.86
C ASN A 801 -6.64 -9.94 43.17
N ARG A 802 -5.48 -9.85 43.83
CA ARG A 802 -4.34 -9.06 43.33
C ARG A 802 -3.83 -9.54 41.96
N ARG A 803 -3.86 -10.85 41.69
CA ARG A 803 -3.37 -11.42 40.42
C ARG A 803 -4.31 -11.10 39.27
N GLU A 804 -5.62 -11.27 39.50
CA GLU A 804 -6.64 -10.85 38.54
C GLU A 804 -6.55 -9.35 38.26
N ARG A 805 -6.28 -8.53 39.30
CA ARG A 805 -6.11 -7.08 39.12
C ARG A 805 -4.90 -6.74 38.25
N THR A 806 -3.74 -7.33 38.55
CA THR A 806 -2.54 -7.10 37.74
C THR A 806 -2.73 -7.61 36.31
N LEU A 807 -3.33 -8.79 36.10
CA LEU A 807 -3.61 -9.28 34.75
C LEU A 807 -4.61 -8.38 34.00
N ALA A 808 -5.64 -7.87 34.69
CA ALA A 808 -6.57 -6.91 34.13
C ALA A 808 -5.88 -5.59 33.74
N GLU A 809 -4.99 -5.06 34.58
CA GLU A 809 -4.20 -3.85 34.29
C GLU A 809 -3.33 -4.03 33.05
N LEU A 810 -2.70 -5.19 32.87
CA LEU A 810 -1.92 -5.49 31.66
C LEU A 810 -2.81 -5.52 30.41
N TRP A 811 -4.01 -6.09 30.49
CA TRP A 811 -4.98 -6.06 29.39
C TRP A 811 -5.50 -4.68 29.07
N CYS A 812 -5.89 -3.89 30.08
CA CYS A 812 -6.30 -2.50 29.89
C CYS A 812 -5.22 -1.70 29.16
N ALA A 813 -3.96 -1.83 29.61
CA ALA A 813 -2.83 -1.14 29.00
C ALA A 813 -2.58 -1.59 27.56
N LEU A 814 -2.65 -2.90 27.30
CA LEU A 814 -2.39 -3.48 25.99
C LEU A 814 -3.49 -3.19 24.96
N LEU A 815 -4.76 -3.34 25.37
CA LEU A 815 -5.92 -3.19 24.49
C LEU A 815 -6.46 -1.76 24.46
N HIS A 816 -5.91 -0.88 25.28
CA HIS A 816 -6.32 0.53 25.43
C HIS A 816 -7.80 0.65 25.84
N VAL A 817 -8.26 -0.24 26.72
CA VAL A 817 -9.62 -0.22 27.28
C VAL A 817 -9.61 0.33 28.72
N PRO A 818 -10.58 1.19 29.09
CA PRO A 818 -10.54 1.89 30.38
C PRO A 818 -10.80 0.98 31.58
N GLU A 819 -11.67 -0.02 31.44
CA GLU A 819 -12.02 -0.98 32.50
C GLU A 819 -12.39 -2.33 31.88
N LEU A 820 -12.14 -3.43 32.59
CA LEU A 820 -12.51 -4.78 32.17
C LEU A 820 -13.00 -5.64 33.34
N GLY A 821 -14.01 -6.46 33.07
CA GLY A 821 -14.49 -7.52 33.94
C GLY A 821 -13.69 -8.80 33.79
N VAL A 822 -13.64 -9.64 34.83
CA VAL A 822 -12.82 -10.86 34.82
C VAL A 822 -13.27 -11.92 33.80
N HIS A 823 -14.49 -11.77 33.28
CA HIS A 823 -15.07 -12.66 32.27
C HIS A 823 -15.05 -12.08 30.86
N ASP A 824 -14.49 -10.88 30.69
CA ASP A 824 -14.35 -10.28 29.38
C ASP A 824 -13.31 -11.06 28.60
N ASN A 825 -13.65 -11.38 27.35
CA ASN A 825 -12.80 -12.16 26.48
C ASN A 825 -11.79 -11.26 25.78
N PHE A 826 -10.51 -11.62 25.88
CA PHE A 826 -9.40 -10.91 25.26
C PHE A 826 -9.62 -10.58 23.78
N PHE A 827 -10.10 -11.55 23.01
CA PHE A 827 -10.29 -11.42 21.56
C PHE A 827 -11.57 -10.67 21.22
N GLU A 828 -12.58 -10.69 22.10
CA GLU A 828 -13.78 -9.86 21.93
C GLU A 828 -13.45 -8.37 22.13
N LEU A 829 -12.54 -8.07 23.08
CA LEU A 829 -12.05 -6.72 23.38
C LEU A 829 -11.08 -6.15 22.31
N GLY A 830 -10.92 -6.82 21.17
CA GLY A 830 -10.00 -6.44 20.09
C GLY A 830 -8.56 -6.93 20.27
N GLY A 831 -8.34 -7.86 21.20
CA GLY A 831 -7.09 -8.63 21.28
C GLY A 831 -6.93 -9.52 20.06
N ASN A 832 -5.69 -9.67 19.59
CA ASN A 832 -5.33 -10.48 18.45
C ASN A 832 -4.07 -11.30 18.74
N SER A 833 -3.59 -12.10 17.78
CA SER A 833 -2.41 -12.95 18.00
C SER A 833 -1.16 -12.16 18.41
N ILE A 834 -0.89 -10.98 17.83
CA ILE A 834 0.26 -10.12 18.21
C ILE A 834 0.07 -9.58 19.63
N ALA A 835 -1.12 -9.08 19.94
CA ALA A 835 -1.44 -8.62 21.28
C ALA A 835 -1.37 -9.78 22.29
N ALA A 836 -1.79 -10.99 21.93
CA ALA A 836 -1.67 -12.17 22.79
C ALA A 836 -0.19 -12.53 23.06
N VAL A 837 0.68 -12.36 22.07
CA VAL A 837 2.13 -12.52 22.25
C VAL A 837 2.70 -11.45 23.18
N GLN A 838 2.32 -10.18 23.00
CA GLN A 838 2.68 -9.08 23.89
C GLN A 838 2.18 -9.33 25.33
N LEU A 839 0.95 -9.81 25.48
CA LEU A 839 0.38 -10.17 26.77
C LEU A 839 1.19 -11.25 27.48
N VAL A 840 1.54 -12.34 26.78
CA VAL A 840 2.36 -13.42 27.37
C VAL A 840 3.71 -12.86 27.83
N TRP A 841 4.30 -11.95 27.06
CA TRP A 841 5.53 -11.26 27.43
C TRP A 841 5.37 -10.36 28.67
N ASP A 842 4.30 -9.60 28.76
CA ASP A 842 4.03 -8.73 29.90
C ASP A 842 3.64 -9.51 31.17
N ILE A 843 2.95 -10.65 31.00
CA ILE A 843 2.73 -11.63 32.07
C ILE A 843 4.07 -12.16 32.57
N HIS A 844 4.99 -12.49 31.67
CA HIS A 844 6.31 -12.94 32.06
C HIS A 844 7.06 -11.89 32.89
N LYS A 845 7.08 -10.63 32.43
CA LYS A 845 7.71 -9.52 33.17
C LYS A 845 7.08 -9.30 34.54
N SER A 846 5.76 -9.38 34.63
CA SER A 846 5.01 -9.03 35.86
C SER A 846 4.94 -10.15 36.89
N PHE A 847 4.83 -11.41 36.43
CA PHE A 847 4.62 -12.58 37.28
C PHE A 847 5.83 -13.53 37.34
N GLY A 848 6.83 -13.36 36.47
CA GLY A 848 8.04 -14.18 36.43
C GLY A 848 7.82 -15.62 35.95
N VAL A 849 6.71 -15.88 35.26
CA VAL A 849 6.34 -17.20 34.72
C VAL A 849 6.29 -17.19 33.21
N GLU A 850 6.35 -18.37 32.61
CA GLU A 850 6.25 -18.54 31.17
C GLU A 850 4.94 -19.29 30.88
N LEU A 851 4.12 -18.72 30.00
CA LEU A 851 2.90 -19.34 29.50
C LEU A 851 3.06 -19.58 28.00
N ALA A 852 2.52 -20.70 27.53
CA ALA A 852 2.39 -20.91 26.09
C ALA A 852 1.31 -19.97 25.53
N LEU A 853 1.50 -19.45 24.31
CA LEU A 853 0.51 -18.59 23.66
C LEU A 853 -0.87 -19.26 23.59
N ARG A 854 -0.89 -20.58 23.36
CA ARG A 854 -2.10 -21.41 23.36
C ARG A 854 -2.93 -21.26 24.63
N GLU A 855 -2.32 -21.03 25.79
CA GLU A 855 -3.04 -20.82 27.05
C GLU A 855 -3.94 -19.58 26.99
N VAL A 856 -3.54 -18.53 26.27
CA VAL A 856 -4.37 -17.33 26.08
C VAL A 856 -5.56 -17.62 25.17
N PHE A 857 -5.37 -18.46 24.14
CA PHE A 857 -6.45 -18.89 23.24
C PHE A 857 -7.44 -19.85 23.93
N ASP A 858 -6.93 -20.82 24.68
CA ASP A 858 -7.76 -21.81 25.39
C ASP A 858 -8.45 -21.20 26.63
N HIS A 859 -7.87 -20.14 27.20
CA HIS A 859 -8.36 -19.46 28.40
C HIS A 859 -8.43 -17.94 28.24
N PRO A 860 -9.30 -17.42 27.34
CA PRO A 860 -9.26 -16.03 26.89
C PRO A 860 -9.88 -15.01 27.86
N THR A 861 -10.09 -15.34 29.14
CA THR A 861 -10.64 -14.44 30.17
C THR A 861 -9.67 -14.31 31.35
N VAL A 862 -9.66 -13.19 32.08
CA VAL A 862 -8.84 -13.03 33.29
C VAL A 862 -9.12 -14.15 34.30
N ALA A 863 -10.40 -14.50 34.47
CA ALA A 863 -10.86 -15.55 35.38
C ALA A 863 -10.33 -16.95 34.98
N SER A 864 -10.24 -17.24 33.67
CA SER A 864 -9.74 -18.54 33.18
C SER A 864 -8.22 -18.61 33.10
N LEU A 865 -7.54 -17.48 32.83
CA LEU A 865 -6.09 -17.44 32.64
C LEU A 865 -5.34 -17.33 33.97
N THR A 866 -5.90 -16.65 34.97
CA THR A 866 -5.26 -16.48 36.29
C THR A 866 -4.87 -17.82 36.94
N PRO A 867 -5.73 -18.87 36.98
CA PRO A 867 -5.34 -20.18 37.50
C PRO A 867 -4.15 -20.82 36.77
N ARG A 868 -3.97 -20.55 35.47
CA ARG A 868 -2.83 -21.05 34.68
C ARG A 868 -1.54 -20.35 35.08
N ILE A 869 -1.59 -19.04 35.28
CA ILE A 869 -0.49 -18.26 35.87
C ILE A 869 -0.11 -18.84 37.23
N GLU A 870 -1.10 -19.10 38.11
CA GLU A 870 -0.86 -19.64 39.44
C GLU A 870 -0.20 -21.03 39.41
N ALA A 871 -0.68 -21.91 38.53
CA ALA A 871 -0.08 -23.23 38.32
C ALA A 871 1.37 -23.12 37.82
N ALA A 872 1.64 -22.21 36.86
CA ALA A 872 2.98 -21.95 36.36
C ALA A 872 3.91 -21.37 37.44
N MET A 873 3.38 -20.50 38.32
CA MET A 873 4.13 -19.93 39.45
C MET A 873 4.53 -21.02 40.45
N LEU A 874 3.60 -21.92 40.77
CA LEU A 874 3.86 -23.06 41.65
C LEU A 874 4.89 -24.01 41.06
N ALA A 875 4.79 -24.32 39.76
CA ALA A 875 5.77 -25.15 39.06
C ALA A 875 7.17 -24.51 39.03
N ALA A 876 7.26 -23.21 38.73
CA ALA A 876 8.52 -22.48 38.74
C ALA A 876 9.16 -22.42 40.14
N HIS A 877 8.35 -22.28 41.19
CA HIS A 877 8.81 -22.30 42.57
C HIS A 877 9.32 -23.70 42.98
N ALA A 878 8.61 -24.77 42.61
CA ALA A 878 9.02 -26.14 42.86
C ALA A 878 10.33 -26.51 42.13
N ALA A 879 10.50 -26.07 40.87
CA ALA A 879 11.73 -26.29 40.12
C ALA A 879 12.94 -25.58 40.75
N ARG A 880 12.76 -24.33 41.22
CA ARG A 880 13.80 -23.58 41.96
C ARG A 880 14.12 -24.23 43.32
N ALA A 881 13.12 -24.75 44.01
CA ALA A 881 13.31 -25.48 45.27
C ALA A 881 14.06 -26.82 45.06
N SER A 882 13.80 -27.54 43.96
CA SER A 882 14.50 -28.78 43.61
C SER A 882 15.96 -28.55 43.20
N LEU A 883 16.28 -27.40 42.58
CA LEU A 883 17.65 -27.00 42.25
C LEU A 883 18.43 -26.48 43.47
N ALA A 884 17.74 -26.06 44.54
CA ALA A 884 18.34 -25.64 45.80
C ALA A 884 18.64 -26.80 46.77
N VAL A 885 18.12 -27.99 46.50
CA VAL A 885 18.41 -29.23 47.26
C VAL A 885 19.37 -30.11 46.44
N ASP A 886 20.57 -29.59 46.17
CA ASP A 886 21.77 -30.40 46.24
C ASP A 886 22.93 -29.58 46.79
N PRO A 887 23.05 -29.55 48.13
CA PRO A 887 24.37 -29.73 48.70
C PRO A 887 24.28 -30.62 49.94
N LYS A 888 24.64 -31.89 49.77
CA LYS A 888 25.60 -32.61 50.65
C LYS A 888 25.64 -34.08 50.26
N GLY A 889 26.68 -34.43 49.51
CA GLY A 889 27.36 -35.69 49.77
C GLY A 889 27.78 -35.73 51.24
N SER A 890 27.31 -36.75 51.96
CA SER A 890 27.86 -37.14 53.27
C SER A 890 28.29 -38.61 53.20
N ALA A 891 29.59 -38.78 52.96
CA ALA A 891 30.53 -39.73 53.56
C ALA A 891 30.06 -41.18 53.87
N ARG A 892 30.65 -42.15 53.16
CA ARG A 892 31.60 -43.14 53.72
C ARG A 892 32.40 -43.84 52.62
#